data_AF-A0A3A8WJJ4-F1
#
_entry.id   AF-A0A3A8WJJ4-F1
#
_cell.length_a   1.000
_cell.length_b   1.000
_cell.length_c   1.000
_cell.angle_alpha   90.00
_cell.angle_beta   90.00
_cell.angle_gamma   90.00
#
_symmetry.space_group_name_H-M   'P 1'
#
loop_
_entity.id
_entity.type
_entity.pdbx_description
1 polymer ?
#
loop_
_entity_poly.entity_id
_entity_poly.type
_entity_poly.pdbx_seq_one_letter_code
_entity_poly.pdbx_strand_id
1 'polypeptide(L)'
;MSLFIDYLAGLGLDAGKDYLIDKKKDGEISRSILSYIERQNNINEICELAEEIDFQGISEYILSELLLDVKVCLFGNKSDREVMKETIYSKAISYSKAGSKRQQDKVKKLIDDSLDILCNFYRMQIDDTDLFMSAETIDAIVKELKKELDKKEESISAKIESGNQRVIDEIKKIKRDGCSKVAESVLLRELHEFIMKNYIKERYRKEELSEQDIEIYSDLFKLCIDICNDKGRVEVDGNIFDFVKDVILNQKKGNLIKIAGPDGTGKNTFLSILYIYLYRYCLDNGFSFCPFYINLHFYDTVIGNSGLGEQEMKNVMYKDLERLNVLVKAQPDIPYIIIIDGNENYFRTTLKTAKYFNDYINDFSAHKKIVCIGERTNIYVYRERKKYTYMYARMLYTFRFKAINNYETDKWKKFIHFFTKIDGNRDLTEDINSYLDRFDLDEVDFNILNVFKKCYDSDVLSGLDSISDLYKNYCMAYLRDTDDFEDSARMSYEYFMTNKKFSQDEIARNNREWNLIHQHKTISNFLIAYYYVGKIKNFSGKEDIGELEYLFPKDVNIFIKPLINESLEVQELILDKCKQVYGEGRILAKSQALYMMGRITHKSLRADILSMLENYYNDLYEQLIEKEVMQTEQEERDAHLLLRSVIISLVYLGKKDKREAYLKMLLNYPVANQINRGFHLEYYGDVPRKPDSRMYNYNDDGTNSIDITYNVLMNRIEHYLSSVKGMEDLNFQINLFTLCSLVQARLGKDGLSEGRIRHLKEIIDITLQKEQGNINIDFRAYLTMLKEDIEKKTYFPYFLYEKLYGVKNIVRKGWEQGIINDVINKPYENVAEHIYYTWMLGMLYLPEEPPKEMDYKNYDKKKVLDAVLIHDWAEIDVGDAVPSEDTEERRELEDFRMRVLLMHDTYSYIGNMLQCKKVWDVYNRGKSDINGKIAYELDKIQALYQFYQYRSQGAEFTDEKVLDWENEKNKITTSLGKKILKEIMKEKNV
;
A
#
# COMPACT_ATOMS: atom_id res chain seq x y z
N MET A 1 -37.90 -30.43 -30.83
CA MET A 1 -37.54 -29.06 -31.24
C MET A 1 -38.14 -28.65 -32.60
N SER A 2 -38.13 -29.45 -33.68
CA SER A 2 -38.71 -29.00 -34.97
C SER A 2 -40.25 -28.93 -35.00
N LEU A 3 -40.95 -29.87 -34.36
CA LEU A 3 -42.43 -29.90 -34.30
C LEU A 3 -43.07 -28.74 -33.52
N PHE A 4 -42.33 -28.09 -32.61
CA PHE A 4 -42.80 -26.94 -31.83
C PHE A 4 -42.61 -25.62 -32.60
N ILE A 5 -41.56 -25.56 -33.44
CA ILE A 5 -41.26 -24.43 -34.32
C ILE A 5 -42.29 -24.35 -35.47
N ASP A 6 -42.70 -25.50 -36.02
CA ASP A 6 -43.72 -25.55 -37.09
C ASP A 6 -45.13 -25.16 -36.59
N TYR A 7 -45.44 -25.42 -35.31
CA TYR A 7 -46.70 -24.99 -34.68
C TYR A 7 -46.74 -23.46 -34.45
N LEU A 8 -45.64 -22.87 -34.00
CA LEU A 8 -45.50 -21.41 -33.83
C LEU A 8 -45.49 -20.68 -35.17
N ALA A 9 -44.93 -21.28 -36.23
CA ALA A 9 -44.98 -20.72 -37.58
C ALA A 9 -46.41 -20.65 -38.16
N GLY A 10 -47.31 -21.55 -37.74
CA GLY A 10 -48.72 -21.56 -38.12
C GLY A 10 -49.56 -20.48 -37.42
N LEU A 11 -49.27 -20.17 -36.15
CA LEU A 11 -49.95 -19.11 -35.40
C LEU A 11 -49.60 -17.70 -35.90
N GLY A 12 -48.43 -17.52 -36.50
CA GLY A 12 -47.99 -16.27 -37.11
C GLY A 12 -48.63 -15.92 -38.45
N LEU A 13 -49.48 -16.79 -39.01
CA LEU A 13 -50.03 -16.61 -40.37
C LEU A 13 -51.34 -15.81 -40.42
N ASP A 14 -52.11 -15.73 -39.33
CA ASP A 14 -53.45 -15.10 -39.36
C ASP A 14 -53.59 -13.77 -38.59
N ALA A 15 -52.60 -13.34 -37.80
CA ALA A 15 -52.69 -12.10 -37.02
C ALA A 15 -51.91 -10.91 -37.61
N GLY A 16 -51.26 -11.09 -38.76
CA GLY A 16 -50.38 -10.11 -39.39
C GLY A 16 -50.97 -9.44 -40.62
N LYS A 17 -52.12 -8.79 -40.49
CA LYS A 17 -52.57 -7.76 -41.46
C LYS A 17 -52.79 -6.47 -40.71
N ASP A 18 -51.69 -5.78 -40.43
CA ASP A 18 -51.52 -4.35 -40.68
C ASP A 18 -50.31 -3.81 -39.89
N TYR A 19 -49.34 -3.28 -40.63
CA TYR A 19 -48.11 -2.57 -40.21
C TYR A 19 -46.91 -3.40 -39.68
N LEU A 20 -45.98 -3.64 -40.63
CA LEU A 20 -44.52 -3.67 -40.52
C LEU A 20 -43.89 -4.39 -39.31
N ILE A 21 -43.55 -5.68 -39.46
CA ILE A 21 -42.56 -6.36 -38.61
C ILE A 21 -41.57 -7.13 -39.48
N ASP A 22 -40.29 -6.79 -39.30
CA ASP A 22 -39.13 -7.48 -39.86
C ASP A 22 -38.95 -8.83 -39.14
N LYS A 23 -39.20 -9.94 -39.85
CA LYS A 23 -39.17 -11.32 -39.32
C LYS A 23 -37.83 -11.73 -38.67
N LYS A 24 -36.74 -11.01 -38.92
CA LYS A 24 -35.43 -11.29 -38.31
C LYS A 24 -35.38 -10.84 -36.84
N LYS A 25 -36.19 -9.85 -36.46
CA LYS A 25 -36.17 -9.18 -35.14
C LYS A 25 -36.97 -9.94 -34.07
N ASP A 26 -38.06 -10.60 -34.44
CA ASP A 26 -38.86 -11.43 -33.51
C ASP A 26 -38.05 -12.63 -32.98
N GLY A 27 -37.10 -13.15 -33.78
CA GLY A 27 -36.22 -14.25 -33.38
C GLY A 27 -35.12 -13.87 -32.39
N GLU A 28 -34.77 -12.58 -32.25
CA GLU A 28 -33.75 -12.08 -31.30
C GLU A 28 -34.35 -11.83 -29.91
N ILE A 29 -35.56 -11.24 -29.86
CA ILE A 29 -36.33 -11.11 -28.63
C ILE A 29 -36.62 -12.48 -28.04
N SER A 30 -37.11 -13.39 -28.88
CA SER A 30 -37.46 -14.75 -28.46
C SER A 30 -36.25 -15.47 -27.87
N ARG A 31 -35.06 -15.33 -28.45
CA ARG A 31 -33.81 -15.88 -27.90
C ARG A 31 -33.41 -15.26 -26.57
N SER A 32 -33.56 -13.94 -26.42
CA SER A 32 -33.20 -13.23 -25.19
C SER A 32 -34.11 -13.61 -24.02
N ILE A 33 -35.42 -13.72 -24.28
CA ILE A 33 -36.41 -14.18 -23.31
C ILE A 33 -36.22 -15.66 -23.00
N LEU A 34 -35.99 -16.52 -23.99
CA LEU A 34 -35.69 -17.94 -23.76
C LEU A 34 -34.45 -18.13 -22.91
N SER A 35 -33.36 -17.40 -23.19
CA SER A 35 -32.14 -17.45 -22.38
C SER A 35 -32.37 -16.98 -20.94
N TYR A 36 -33.23 -15.97 -20.74
CA TYR A 36 -33.64 -15.54 -19.41
C TYR A 36 -34.46 -16.61 -18.68
N ILE A 37 -35.46 -17.21 -19.33
CA ILE A 37 -36.29 -18.28 -18.77
C ILE A 37 -35.43 -19.51 -18.40
N GLU A 38 -34.48 -19.91 -19.25
CA GLU A 38 -33.56 -21.02 -18.96
C GLU A 38 -32.71 -20.76 -17.71
N ARG A 39 -32.19 -19.54 -17.52
CA ARG A 39 -31.47 -19.17 -16.29
C ARG A 39 -32.38 -19.22 -15.06
N GLN A 40 -33.61 -18.72 -15.18
CA GLN A 40 -34.58 -18.73 -14.09
C GLN A 40 -35.10 -20.13 -13.77
N ASN A 41 -35.10 -21.06 -14.73
CA ASN A 41 -35.45 -22.46 -14.48
C ASN A 41 -34.46 -23.12 -13.51
N ASN A 42 -33.16 -22.94 -13.75
CA ASN A 42 -32.10 -23.48 -12.88
C ASN A 42 -32.18 -22.92 -11.46
N ILE A 43 -32.58 -21.65 -11.30
CA ILE A 43 -32.78 -21.01 -9.99
C ILE A 43 -34.03 -21.57 -9.29
N ASN A 44 -35.10 -21.85 -10.05
CA ASN A 44 -36.34 -22.38 -9.47
C ASN A 44 -36.24 -23.87 -9.09
N GLU A 45 -35.41 -24.68 -9.75
CA GLU A 45 -35.18 -26.08 -9.39
C GLU A 45 -34.55 -26.26 -7.99
N ILE A 46 -33.89 -25.23 -7.45
CA ILE A 46 -33.19 -25.26 -6.15
C ILE A 46 -33.84 -24.35 -5.10
N CYS A 47 -35.04 -23.81 -5.35
CA CYS A 47 -35.69 -22.88 -4.42
C CYS A 47 -36.38 -23.59 -3.24
N GLU A 48 -36.52 -22.89 -2.12
CA GLU A 48 -37.21 -23.40 -0.93
C GLU A 48 -38.70 -23.69 -1.22
N LEU A 49 -39.30 -24.69 -0.55
CA LEU A 49 -40.73 -25.02 -0.66
C LEU A 49 -41.68 -23.82 -0.48
N ALA A 50 -41.27 -22.81 0.31
CA ALA A 50 -42.04 -21.59 0.53
C ALA A 50 -42.04 -20.63 -0.68
N GLU A 51 -41.17 -20.86 -1.65
CA GLU A 51 -40.99 -20.06 -2.88
C GLU A 51 -41.28 -20.85 -4.16
N GLU A 52 -41.72 -22.10 -4.04
CA GLU A 52 -42.07 -22.96 -5.17
C GLU A 52 -43.30 -22.38 -5.90
N ILE A 53 -43.20 -22.23 -7.21
CA ILE A 53 -44.27 -21.73 -8.09
C ILE A 53 -44.38 -22.65 -9.31
N ASP A 54 -45.52 -22.60 -10.01
CA ASP A 54 -45.69 -23.29 -11.30
C ASP A 54 -44.86 -22.55 -12.37
N PHE A 55 -43.54 -22.82 -12.35
CA PHE A 55 -42.59 -22.14 -13.22
C PHE A 55 -42.84 -22.45 -14.70
N GLN A 56 -43.35 -23.65 -14.99
CA GLN A 56 -43.73 -24.03 -16.33
C GLN A 56 -44.92 -23.19 -16.82
N GLY A 57 -45.96 -23.02 -15.99
CA GLY A 57 -47.12 -22.18 -16.32
C GLY A 57 -46.75 -20.71 -16.57
N ILE A 58 -45.86 -20.12 -15.77
CA ILE A 58 -45.41 -18.73 -16.02
C ILE A 58 -44.50 -18.62 -17.24
N SER A 59 -43.67 -19.63 -17.52
CA SER A 59 -42.83 -19.66 -18.72
C SER A 59 -43.70 -19.69 -19.99
N GLU A 60 -44.79 -20.45 -19.98
CA GLU A 60 -45.78 -20.47 -21.07
C GLU A 60 -46.47 -19.10 -21.25
N TYR A 61 -46.84 -18.44 -20.16
CA TYR A 61 -47.41 -17.08 -20.21
C TYR A 61 -46.43 -16.06 -20.81
N ILE A 62 -45.16 -16.07 -20.37
CA ILE A 62 -44.12 -15.15 -20.84
C ILE A 62 -43.85 -15.34 -22.34
N LEU A 63 -43.85 -16.58 -22.82
CA LEU A 63 -43.53 -16.91 -24.21
C LEU A 63 -44.70 -16.75 -25.19
N SER A 64 -45.95 -16.71 -24.70
CA SER A 64 -47.14 -16.66 -25.56
C SER A 64 -47.91 -15.35 -25.46
N GLU A 65 -48.37 -14.98 -24.28
CA GLU A 65 -49.29 -13.86 -24.07
C GLU A 65 -48.59 -12.55 -23.71
N LEU A 66 -47.51 -12.61 -22.91
CA LEU A 66 -46.84 -11.40 -22.43
C LEU A 66 -46.34 -10.52 -23.59
N LEU A 67 -45.79 -11.13 -24.64
CA LEU A 67 -45.32 -10.42 -25.84
C LEU A 67 -46.41 -9.56 -26.51
N LEU A 68 -47.66 -10.00 -26.47
CA LEU A 68 -48.80 -9.25 -26.99
C LEU A 68 -49.24 -8.18 -25.99
N ASP A 69 -49.28 -8.52 -24.70
CA ASP A 69 -49.70 -7.61 -23.63
C ASP A 69 -48.73 -6.41 -23.48
N VAL A 70 -47.43 -6.61 -23.71
CA VAL A 70 -46.38 -5.58 -23.63
C VAL A 70 -46.56 -4.47 -24.67
N LYS A 71 -47.09 -4.77 -25.87
CA LYS A 71 -47.32 -3.72 -26.90
C LYS A 71 -48.30 -2.66 -26.41
N VAL A 72 -49.33 -3.06 -25.68
CA VAL A 72 -50.29 -2.13 -25.07
C VAL A 72 -49.65 -1.39 -23.89
N CYS A 73 -48.77 -2.05 -23.12
CA CYS A 73 -48.03 -1.43 -22.02
C CYS A 73 -47.00 -0.38 -22.49
N LEU A 74 -46.41 -0.54 -23.69
CA LEU A 74 -45.41 0.36 -24.24
C LEU A 74 -46.03 1.50 -25.06
N PHE A 75 -47.05 1.20 -25.86
CA PHE A 75 -47.58 2.13 -26.88
C PHE A 75 -49.00 2.63 -26.59
N GLY A 76 -49.67 2.15 -25.53
CA GLY A 76 -50.98 2.65 -25.09
C GLY A 76 -50.93 4.05 -24.46
N ASN A 77 -52.09 4.64 -24.17
CA ASN A 77 -52.19 5.89 -23.40
C ASN A 77 -51.96 5.62 -21.89
N LYS A 78 -51.80 6.66 -21.07
CA LYS A 78 -51.42 6.50 -19.65
C LYS A 78 -52.41 5.63 -18.84
N SER A 79 -53.72 5.77 -19.06
CA SER A 79 -54.73 4.95 -18.37
C SER A 79 -54.65 3.49 -18.80
N ASP A 80 -54.41 3.23 -20.08
CA ASP A 80 -54.34 1.88 -20.63
C ASP A 80 -53.07 1.16 -20.17
N ARG A 81 -51.96 1.89 -19.97
CA ARG A 81 -50.70 1.32 -19.43
C ARG A 81 -50.84 0.88 -17.98
N GLU A 82 -51.46 1.69 -17.13
CA GLU A 82 -51.65 1.36 -15.71
C GLU A 82 -52.59 0.15 -15.55
N VAL A 83 -53.69 0.10 -16.31
CA VAL A 83 -54.63 -1.03 -16.31
C VAL A 83 -53.99 -2.31 -16.88
N MET A 84 -53.19 -2.19 -17.94
CA MET A 84 -52.56 -3.35 -18.56
C MET A 84 -51.47 -3.96 -17.68
N LYS A 85 -50.71 -3.14 -16.94
CA LYS A 85 -49.68 -3.63 -16.01
C LYS A 85 -50.29 -4.47 -14.87
N GLU A 86 -51.40 -4.01 -14.29
CA GLU A 86 -52.15 -4.79 -13.29
C GLU A 86 -52.74 -6.08 -13.87
N THR A 87 -53.17 -6.04 -15.14
CA THR A 87 -53.68 -7.21 -15.86
C THR A 87 -52.57 -8.25 -16.09
N ILE A 88 -51.38 -7.83 -16.50
CA ILE A 88 -50.20 -8.69 -16.69
C ILE A 88 -49.83 -9.41 -15.39
N TYR A 89 -49.75 -8.67 -14.27
CA TYR A 89 -49.45 -9.30 -12.98
C TYR A 89 -50.55 -10.28 -12.54
N SER A 90 -51.82 -9.93 -12.77
CA SER A 90 -52.94 -10.81 -12.42
C SER A 90 -52.90 -12.12 -13.22
N LYS A 91 -52.61 -12.05 -14.52
CA LYS A 91 -52.41 -13.23 -15.38
C LYS A 91 -51.20 -14.05 -14.91
N ALA A 92 -50.05 -13.40 -14.70
CA ALA A 92 -48.83 -14.07 -14.25
C ALA A 92 -49.00 -14.80 -12.92
N ILE A 93 -49.69 -14.19 -11.95
CA ILE A 93 -50.00 -14.81 -10.65
C ILE A 93 -50.93 -16.03 -10.82
N SER A 94 -51.90 -15.95 -11.74
CA SER A 94 -52.78 -17.08 -12.06
C SER A 94 -52.03 -18.24 -12.70
N TYR A 95 -51.18 -17.96 -13.71
CA TYR A 95 -50.41 -18.98 -14.43
C TYR A 95 -49.34 -19.66 -13.55
N SER A 96 -48.77 -18.93 -12.59
CA SER A 96 -47.79 -19.45 -11.63
C SER A 96 -48.40 -20.13 -10.40
N LYS A 97 -49.74 -20.08 -10.24
CA LYS A 97 -50.48 -20.55 -9.06
C LYS A 97 -49.94 -19.99 -7.73
N ALA A 98 -49.44 -18.76 -7.73
CA ALA A 98 -48.82 -18.13 -6.58
C ALA A 98 -49.86 -17.73 -5.50
N GLY A 99 -49.96 -18.54 -4.45
CA GLY A 99 -50.94 -18.38 -3.37
C GLY A 99 -50.49 -17.50 -2.20
N SER A 100 -49.18 -17.43 -1.93
CA SER A 100 -48.62 -16.61 -0.84
C SER A 100 -48.02 -15.28 -1.35
N LYS A 101 -47.89 -14.29 -0.45
CA LYS A 101 -47.30 -13.00 -0.78
C LYS A 101 -45.85 -13.11 -1.29
N ARG A 102 -45.05 -14.02 -0.71
CA ARG A 102 -43.65 -14.28 -1.12
C ARG A 102 -43.58 -14.87 -2.54
N GLN A 103 -44.46 -15.80 -2.88
CA GLN A 103 -44.58 -16.35 -4.24
C GLN A 103 -45.06 -15.30 -5.25
N GLN A 104 -46.01 -14.45 -4.87
CA GLN A 104 -46.51 -13.36 -5.74
C GLN A 104 -45.45 -12.30 -6.01
N ASP A 105 -44.65 -11.93 -5.01
CA ASP A 105 -43.54 -10.97 -5.16
C ASP A 105 -42.44 -11.54 -6.09
N LYS A 106 -42.13 -12.84 -5.98
CA LYS A 106 -41.22 -13.55 -6.90
C LYS A 106 -41.73 -13.56 -8.34
N VAL A 107 -43.03 -13.82 -8.53
CA VAL A 107 -43.69 -13.80 -9.84
C VAL A 107 -43.68 -12.40 -10.46
N LYS A 108 -43.97 -11.37 -9.66
CA LYS A 108 -43.89 -9.97 -10.12
C LYS A 108 -42.49 -9.61 -10.58
N LYS A 109 -41.45 -10.00 -9.83
CA LYS A 109 -40.06 -9.79 -10.22
C LYS A 109 -39.71 -10.47 -11.55
N LEU A 110 -40.13 -11.72 -11.75
CA LEU A 110 -39.89 -12.44 -13.01
C LEU A 110 -40.52 -11.72 -14.22
N ILE A 111 -41.71 -11.16 -14.02
CA ILE A 111 -42.43 -10.38 -15.03
C ILE A 111 -41.79 -9.01 -15.26
N ASP A 112 -41.34 -8.32 -14.20
CA ASP A 112 -40.66 -7.03 -14.31
C ASP A 112 -39.35 -7.17 -15.09
N ASP A 113 -38.54 -8.18 -14.78
CA ASP A 113 -37.30 -8.46 -15.50
C ASP A 113 -37.59 -8.81 -16.98
N SER A 114 -38.68 -9.54 -17.26
CA SER A 114 -39.11 -9.84 -18.63
C SER A 114 -39.59 -8.59 -19.38
N LEU A 115 -40.32 -7.71 -18.68
CA LEU A 115 -40.76 -6.42 -19.21
C LEU A 115 -39.56 -5.51 -19.51
N ASP A 116 -38.54 -5.48 -18.66
CA ASP A 116 -37.34 -4.67 -18.85
C ASP A 116 -36.53 -5.14 -20.07
N ILE A 117 -36.36 -6.45 -20.26
CA ILE A 117 -35.75 -7.03 -21.46
C ILE A 117 -36.49 -6.55 -22.72
N LEU A 118 -37.83 -6.61 -22.69
CA LEU A 118 -38.67 -6.18 -23.80
C LEU A 118 -38.62 -4.67 -24.04
N CYS A 119 -38.71 -3.87 -22.97
CA CYS A 119 -38.66 -2.41 -23.03
C CYS A 119 -37.32 -1.92 -23.61
N ASN A 120 -36.20 -2.50 -23.17
CA ASN A 120 -34.87 -2.13 -23.65
C ASN A 120 -34.69 -2.53 -25.12
N PHE A 121 -35.18 -3.69 -25.53
CA PHE A 121 -35.14 -4.11 -26.93
C PHE A 121 -35.89 -3.10 -27.83
N TYR A 122 -37.09 -2.66 -27.46
CA TYR A 122 -37.83 -1.68 -28.26
C TYR A 122 -37.21 -0.27 -28.20
N ARG A 123 -36.57 0.11 -27.09
CA ARG A 123 -35.84 1.40 -26.97
C ARG A 123 -34.62 1.48 -27.88
N MET A 124 -33.88 0.39 -28.02
CA MET A 124 -32.70 0.31 -28.90
C MET A 124 -33.05 0.36 -30.40
N GLN A 125 -34.33 0.33 -30.76
CA GLN A 125 -34.80 0.41 -32.15
C GLN A 125 -35.27 1.80 -32.59
N ILE A 126 -35.21 2.78 -31.69
CA ILE A 126 -35.56 4.17 -32.01
C ILE A 126 -34.35 4.81 -32.70
N ASP A 127 -34.54 5.35 -33.90
CA ASP A 127 -33.50 6.04 -34.66
C ASP A 127 -33.02 7.28 -33.90
N ASP A 128 -31.73 7.60 -33.95
CA ASP A 128 -31.13 8.80 -33.33
C ASP A 128 -31.86 10.08 -33.74
N THR A 129 -32.43 10.09 -34.95
CA THR A 129 -33.24 11.19 -35.48
C THR A 129 -34.57 11.34 -34.74
N ASP A 130 -35.23 10.24 -34.39
CA ASP A 130 -36.48 10.23 -33.62
C ASP A 130 -36.23 10.49 -32.13
N LEU A 131 -35.10 10.03 -31.60
CA LEU A 131 -34.62 10.39 -30.26
C LEU A 131 -34.33 11.89 -30.16
N PHE A 132 -33.70 12.48 -31.18
CA PHE A 132 -33.46 13.92 -31.27
C PHE A 132 -34.77 14.71 -31.38
N MET A 133 -35.71 14.29 -32.23
CA MET A 133 -37.02 14.92 -32.34
C MET A 133 -37.85 14.76 -31.06
N SER A 134 -37.75 13.62 -30.37
CA SER A 134 -38.38 13.40 -29.07
C SER A 134 -37.73 14.28 -28.01
N ALA A 135 -36.41 14.45 -28.02
CA ALA A 135 -35.69 15.35 -27.12
C ALA A 135 -36.08 16.82 -27.36
N GLU A 136 -36.15 17.29 -28.60
CA GLU A 136 -36.61 18.64 -28.96
C GLU A 136 -38.10 18.84 -28.59
N THR A 137 -38.93 17.81 -28.77
CA THR A 137 -40.36 17.86 -28.37
C THR A 137 -40.50 17.85 -26.85
N ILE A 138 -39.70 17.05 -26.14
CA ILE A 138 -39.62 17.03 -24.68
C ILE A 138 -39.11 18.38 -24.20
N ASP A 139 -38.10 18.97 -24.81
CA ASP A 139 -37.59 20.29 -24.44
C ASP A 139 -38.61 21.40 -24.72
N ALA A 140 -39.34 21.32 -25.83
CA ALA A 140 -40.45 22.23 -26.12
C ALA A 140 -41.60 22.07 -25.11
N ILE A 141 -41.96 20.83 -24.76
CA ILE A 141 -42.98 20.51 -23.75
C ILE A 141 -42.48 20.91 -22.37
N VAL A 142 -41.22 20.70 -22.02
CA VAL A 142 -40.60 21.08 -20.74
C VAL A 142 -40.51 22.60 -20.64
N LYS A 143 -40.26 23.29 -21.75
CA LYS A 143 -40.25 24.77 -21.81
C LYS A 143 -41.66 25.35 -21.68
N GLU A 144 -42.65 24.72 -22.29
CA GLU A 144 -44.05 25.14 -22.17
C GLU A 144 -44.66 24.74 -20.82
N LEU A 145 -44.30 23.57 -20.28
CA LEU A 145 -44.61 23.12 -18.93
C LEU A 145 -43.90 23.99 -17.91
N LYS A 146 -42.65 24.42 -18.12
CA LYS A 146 -41.98 25.42 -17.27
C LYS A 146 -42.72 26.74 -17.33
N LYS A 147 -43.16 27.22 -18.50
CA LYS A 147 -44.01 28.42 -18.60
C LYS A 147 -45.33 28.28 -17.85
N GLU A 148 -45.99 27.13 -17.95
CA GLU A 148 -47.22 26.80 -17.22
C GLU A 148 -46.96 26.62 -15.73
N LEU A 149 -45.80 26.08 -15.35
CA LEU A 149 -45.34 25.87 -13.98
C LEU A 149 -44.93 27.20 -13.36
N ASP A 150 -44.31 28.11 -14.10
CA ASP A 150 -43.94 29.47 -13.71
C ASP A 150 -45.21 30.31 -13.56
N LYS A 151 -46.19 30.20 -14.48
CA LYS A 151 -47.52 30.82 -14.32
C LYS A 151 -48.31 30.22 -13.16
N LYS A 152 -48.21 28.91 -12.94
CA LYS A 152 -48.78 28.25 -11.77
C LYS A 152 -48.01 28.61 -10.52
N GLU A 153 -46.71 28.81 -10.54
CA GLU A 153 -45.89 29.27 -9.42
C GLU A 153 -46.20 30.73 -9.13
N GLU A 154 -46.48 31.58 -10.10
CA GLU A 154 -46.98 32.95 -9.88
C GLU A 154 -48.41 32.93 -9.32
N SER A 155 -49.27 32.05 -9.83
CA SER A 155 -50.65 31.89 -9.34
C SER A 155 -50.71 31.25 -7.94
N ILE A 156 -49.82 30.29 -7.68
CA ILE A 156 -49.62 29.60 -6.41
C ILE A 156 -48.89 30.54 -5.47
N SER A 157 -47.92 31.34 -5.90
CA SER A 157 -47.27 32.38 -5.08
C SER A 157 -48.25 33.48 -4.73
N ALA A 158 -49.15 33.89 -5.63
CA ALA A 158 -50.23 34.84 -5.31
C ALA A 158 -51.29 34.23 -4.37
N LYS A 159 -51.59 32.93 -4.51
CA LYS A 159 -52.47 32.18 -3.59
C LYS A 159 -51.80 31.83 -2.26
N ILE A 160 -50.49 31.65 -2.23
CA ILE A 160 -49.65 31.44 -1.06
C ILE A 160 -49.40 32.79 -0.38
N GLU A 161 -49.29 33.90 -1.10
CA GLU A 161 -49.21 35.24 -0.50
C GLU A 161 -50.56 35.62 0.12
N SER A 162 -51.68 35.38 -0.55
CA SER A 162 -53.02 35.62 0.04
C SER A 162 -53.42 34.60 1.11
N GLY A 163 -52.95 33.35 0.98
CA GLY A 163 -53.09 32.28 1.97
C GLY A 163 -52.21 32.50 3.20
N ASN A 164 -50.94 32.88 3.00
CA ASN A 164 -50.01 33.26 4.06
C ASN A 164 -50.46 34.55 4.72
N GLN A 165 -51.02 35.53 4.02
CA GLN A 165 -51.57 36.73 4.66
C GLN A 165 -52.77 36.38 5.55
N ARG A 166 -53.65 35.46 5.12
CA ARG A 166 -54.76 34.94 5.94
C ARG A 166 -54.28 34.08 7.11
N VAL A 167 -53.28 33.23 6.92
CA VAL A 167 -52.66 32.43 7.99
C VAL A 167 -51.88 33.31 8.95
N ILE A 168 -51.19 34.36 8.48
CA ILE A 168 -50.52 35.38 9.31
C ILE A 168 -51.56 36.18 10.10
N ASP A 169 -52.73 36.47 9.52
CA ASP A 169 -53.81 37.19 10.20
C ASP A 169 -54.62 36.29 11.16
N GLU A 170 -54.72 34.98 10.90
CA GLU A 170 -55.23 33.98 11.86
C GLU A 170 -54.22 33.66 12.98
N ILE A 171 -52.91 33.61 12.67
CA ILE A 171 -51.82 33.48 13.65
C ILE A 171 -51.73 34.74 14.54
N LYS A 172 -51.99 35.94 13.99
CA LYS A 172 -52.15 37.16 14.79
C LYS A 172 -53.39 37.12 15.69
N LYS A 173 -54.42 36.35 15.33
CA LYS A 173 -55.64 36.12 16.13
C LYS A 173 -55.46 35.04 17.19
N ILE A 174 -54.59 34.05 16.96
CA ILE A 174 -54.19 32.99 17.91
C ILE A 174 -53.06 33.44 18.84
N LYS A 175 -52.51 34.64 18.66
CA LYS A 175 -51.57 35.29 19.59
C LYS A 175 -52.25 35.85 20.84
N ARG A 176 -52.85 34.97 21.64
CA ARG A 176 -52.90 35.10 23.10
C ARG A 176 -52.58 33.71 23.67
N ASP A 177 -51.32 33.60 24.10
CA ASP A 177 -50.75 32.56 24.96
C ASP A 177 -50.70 31.13 24.37
N GLY A 178 -49.65 30.83 23.58
CA GLY A 178 -49.25 29.43 23.30
C GLY A 178 -48.45 29.13 22.02
N CYS A 179 -48.37 30.04 21.03
CA CYS A 179 -48.02 29.65 19.64
C CYS A 179 -46.53 29.76 19.20
N SER A 180 -45.57 30.23 20.02
CA SER A 180 -44.16 30.35 19.55
C SER A 180 -43.45 28.98 19.44
N LYS A 181 -43.64 28.11 20.45
CA LYS A 181 -42.99 26.78 20.50
C LYS A 181 -43.36 25.84 19.35
N VAL A 182 -44.56 25.97 18.78
CA VAL A 182 -45.04 25.07 17.71
C VAL A 182 -44.35 25.39 16.38
N ALA A 183 -44.29 26.67 16.00
CA ALA A 183 -43.60 27.13 14.78
C ALA A 183 -42.08 26.88 14.85
N GLU A 184 -41.49 27.03 16.02
CA GLU A 184 -40.10 26.69 16.31
C GLU A 184 -39.82 25.19 16.06
N SER A 185 -40.73 24.28 16.45
CA SER A 185 -40.57 22.84 16.21
C SER A 185 -40.66 22.42 14.73
N VAL A 186 -41.40 23.17 13.91
CA VAL A 186 -41.62 22.83 12.49
C VAL A 186 -40.37 23.10 11.66
N LEU A 187 -39.74 24.27 11.80
CA LEU A 187 -38.53 24.64 11.06
C LEU A 187 -37.34 23.72 11.37
N LEU A 188 -37.17 23.35 12.64
CA LEU A 188 -36.12 22.42 13.08
C LEU A 188 -36.33 21.02 12.49
N ARG A 189 -37.58 20.54 12.45
CA ARG A 189 -37.95 19.26 11.84
C ARG A 189 -37.74 19.27 10.33
N GLU A 190 -38.14 20.33 9.63
CA GLU A 190 -37.92 20.46 8.17
C GLU A 190 -36.43 20.45 7.82
N LEU A 191 -35.60 21.13 8.61
CA LEU A 191 -34.15 21.11 8.45
C LEU A 191 -33.58 19.72 8.69
N HIS A 192 -34.03 19.04 9.75
CA HIS A 192 -33.60 17.68 10.05
C HIS A 192 -33.98 16.69 8.94
N GLU A 193 -35.23 16.71 8.47
CA GLU A 193 -35.70 15.87 7.36
C GLU A 193 -34.88 16.11 6.08
N PHE A 194 -34.56 17.37 5.79
CA PHE A 194 -33.69 17.72 4.68
C PHE A 194 -32.28 17.12 4.84
N ILE A 195 -31.65 17.26 6.02
CA ILE A 195 -30.32 16.71 6.30
C ILE A 195 -30.32 15.18 6.19
N MET A 196 -31.29 14.52 6.81
CA MET A 196 -31.43 13.07 6.78
C MET A 196 -31.60 12.56 5.35
N LYS A 197 -32.43 13.23 4.55
CA LYS A 197 -32.70 12.84 3.17
C LYS A 197 -31.52 13.07 2.22
N ASN A 198 -30.79 14.18 2.36
CA ASN A 198 -29.84 14.61 1.34
C ASN A 198 -28.38 14.35 1.72
N TYR A 199 -28.01 14.44 2.99
CA TYR A 199 -26.62 14.39 3.42
C TYR A 199 -26.25 13.09 4.16
N ILE A 200 -27.15 12.54 4.96
CA ILE A 200 -26.91 11.29 5.70
C ILE A 200 -27.08 10.10 4.76
N LYS A 201 -26.22 9.08 4.86
CA LYS A 201 -26.30 7.86 4.02
C LYS A 201 -27.57 7.05 4.34
N GLU A 202 -28.16 6.45 3.31
CA GLU A 202 -29.48 5.76 3.42
C GLU A 202 -29.55 4.74 4.55
N ARG A 203 -28.48 3.96 4.77
CA ARG A 203 -28.44 2.96 5.85
C ARG A 203 -28.68 3.53 7.25
N TYR A 204 -28.32 4.80 7.49
CA TYR A 204 -28.54 5.46 8.78
C TYR A 204 -29.85 6.25 8.83
N ARG A 205 -30.66 6.22 7.76
CA ARG A 205 -31.94 6.96 7.69
C ARG A 205 -33.12 6.16 8.22
N LYS A 206 -33.08 4.83 8.09
CA LYS A 206 -34.23 3.94 8.33
C LYS A 206 -34.21 3.24 9.69
N GLU A 207 -33.05 3.21 10.36
CA GLU A 207 -32.87 2.57 11.66
C GLU A 207 -32.87 3.64 12.76
N GLU A 208 -33.80 3.54 13.71
CA GLU A 208 -33.62 4.23 14.98
C GLU A 208 -32.49 3.54 15.73
N LEU A 209 -31.28 4.11 15.67
CA LEU A 209 -30.15 3.68 16.50
C LEU A 209 -30.61 3.60 17.97
N SER A 210 -30.41 2.48 18.65
CA SER A 210 -30.66 2.39 20.10
C SER A 210 -29.51 3.03 20.90
N GLU A 211 -29.71 3.30 22.19
CA GLU A 211 -28.61 3.71 23.08
C GLU A 211 -27.48 2.66 23.09
N GLN A 212 -27.84 1.37 23.00
CA GLN A 212 -26.88 0.28 22.92
C GLN A 212 -26.03 0.34 21.63
N ASP A 213 -26.62 0.73 20.50
CA ASP A 213 -25.86 0.89 19.24
C ASP A 213 -24.86 2.04 19.34
N ILE A 214 -25.25 3.15 19.99
CA ILE A 214 -24.40 4.32 20.19
C ILE A 214 -23.21 3.97 21.10
N GLU A 215 -23.40 3.14 22.12
CA GLU A 215 -22.32 2.60 22.94
C GLU A 215 -21.37 1.72 22.11
N ILE A 216 -21.89 0.80 21.30
CA ILE A 216 -21.06 -0.08 20.46
C ILE A 216 -20.27 0.72 19.43
N TYR A 217 -20.89 1.72 18.78
CA TYR A 217 -20.18 2.63 17.88
C TYR A 217 -19.10 3.43 18.61
N SER A 218 -19.38 3.92 19.81
CA SER A 218 -18.39 4.61 20.64
C SER A 218 -17.17 3.71 20.91
N ASP A 219 -17.40 2.47 21.31
CA ASP A 219 -16.32 1.51 21.60
C ASP A 219 -15.54 1.13 20.33
N LEU A 220 -16.22 0.95 19.20
CA LEU A 220 -15.57 0.75 17.89
C LEU A 220 -14.62 1.92 17.56
N PHE A 221 -15.12 3.15 17.65
CA PHE A 221 -14.37 4.34 17.27
C PHE A 221 -13.20 4.66 18.21
N LYS A 222 -13.30 4.35 19.51
CA LYS A 222 -12.18 4.48 20.44
C LYS A 222 -10.98 3.60 20.06
N LEU A 223 -11.18 2.49 19.35
CA LEU A 223 -10.08 1.64 18.90
C LEU A 223 -9.25 2.27 17.78
N CYS A 224 -9.85 3.16 16.98
CA CYS A 224 -9.25 3.71 15.77
C CYS A 224 -9.11 5.24 15.76
N ILE A 225 -9.48 5.95 16.83
CA ILE A 225 -9.37 7.41 16.94
C ILE A 225 -8.39 7.79 18.06
N ASP A 226 -7.37 8.56 17.70
CA ASP A 226 -6.54 9.30 18.66
C ASP A 226 -7.04 10.74 18.82
N ILE A 227 -7.41 11.11 20.04
CA ILE A 227 -7.87 12.47 20.37
C ILE A 227 -6.70 13.26 20.94
N CYS A 228 -6.42 14.43 20.37
CA CYS A 228 -5.35 15.32 20.79
C CYS A 228 -5.88 16.75 21.01
N ASN A 229 -5.27 17.49 21.93
CA ASN A 229 -5.42 18.94 22.09
C ASN A 229 -4.04 19.62 22.08
N ASP A 230 -3.98 20.93 22.36
CA ASP A 230 -2.73 21.70 22.40
C ASP A 230 -1.70 21.19 23.43
N LYS A 231 -2.12 20.36 24.40
CA LYS A 231 -1.26 19.79 25.45
C LYS A 231 -0.81 18.35 25.16
N GLY A 232 -1.34 17.70 24.11
CA GLY A 232 -1.02 16.31 23.77
C GLY A 232 -2.25 15.41 23.63
N ARG A 233 -2.05 14.11 23.86
CA ARG A 233 -3.11 13.09 23.77
C ARG A 233 -4.11 13.22 24.92
N VAL A 234 -5.38 12.98 24.64
CA VAL A 234 -6.50 13.07 25.59
C VAL A 234 -7.18 11.71 25.67
N GLU A 235 -7.30 11.16 26.87
CA GLU A 235 -8.08 9.94 27.13
C GLU A 235 -9.55 10.28 27.38
N VAL A 236 -10.44 9.39 26.91
CA VAL A 236 -11.89 9.56 27.04
C VAL A 236 -12.46 8.41 27.85
N ASP A 237 -12.69 8.68 29.13
CA ASP A 237 -13.29 7.77 30.12
C ASP A 237 -14.82 7.75 29.99
N GLY A 238 -15.35 7.31 28.86
CA GLY A 238 -16.80 7.31 28.63
C GLY A 238 -17.18 7.28 27.17
N ASN A 239 -18.45 7.50 26.84
CA ASN A 239 -18.89 7.50 25.44
C ASN A 239 -18.23 8.66 24.66
N ILE A 240 -17.67 8.37 23.49
CA ILE A 240 -16.99 9.38 22.66
C ILE A 240 -17.94 10.48 22.17
N PHE A 241 -19.22 10.17 21.96
CA PHE A 241 -20.25 11.11 21.55
C PHE A 241 -20.67 12.02 22.72
N ASP A 242 -20.75 11.49 23.94
CA ASP A 242 -20.93 12.30 25.17
C ASP A 242 -19.81 13.31 25.32
N PHE A 243 -18.56 12.89 25.12
CA PHE A 243 -17.41 13.79 25.15
C PHE A 243 -17.57 14.96 24.17
N VAL A 244 -18.01 14.70 22.92
CA VAL A 244 -18.24 15.76 21.93
C VAL A 244 -19.37 16.69 22.36
N LYS A 245 -20.48 16.15 22.87
CA LYS A 245 -21.60 16.93 23.42
C LYS A 245 -21.14 17.84 24.56
N ASP A 246 -20.34 17.34 25.48
CA ASP A 246 -19.84 18.11 26.62
C ASP A 246 -18.89 19.23 26.17
N VAL A 247 -18.06 18.97 25.15
CA VAL A 247 -17.24 20.02 24.50
C VAL A 247 -18.14 21.10 23.89
N ILE A 248 -19.21 20.72 23.22
CA ILE A 248 -20.19 21.65 22.64
C ILE A 248 -20.85 22.51 23.73
N LEU A 249 -21.30 21.92 24.83
CA LEU A 249 -22.03 22.63 25.89
C LEU A 249 -21.13 23.60 26.68
N ASN A 250 -19.89 23.20 26.96
CA ASN A 250 -19.00 23.97 27.83
C ASN A 250 -18.26 25.13 27.13
N GLN A 251 -18.12 25.09 25.81
CA GLN A 251 -17.34 26.10 25.06
C GLN A 251 -18.23 27.23 24.54
N LYS A 252 -17.86 28.50 24.82
CA LYS A 252 -18.74 29.64 24.51
C LYS A 252 -18.77 30.04 23.02
N LYS A 253 -17.65 30.03 22.29
CA LYS A 253 -17.58 30.26 20.81
C LYS A 253 -16.30 29.62 20.23
N GLY A 254 -16.33 29.10 18.99
CA GLY A 254 -15.10 28.77 18.24
C GLY A 254 -15.09 27.50 17.39
N ASN A 255 -13.89 27.20 16.86
CA ASN A 255 -13.51 25.98 16.15
C ASN A 255 -13.29 24.83 17.16
N LEU A 256 -14.23 23.88 17.22
CA LEU A 256 -14.24 22.87 18.28
C LEU A 256 -13.37 21.67 17.94
N ILE A 257 -13.73 20.96 16.86
CA ILE A 257 -13.15 19.66 16.55
C ILE A 257 -12.71 19.62 15.10
N LYS A 258 -11.46 19.22 14.89
CA LYS A 258 -10.94 18.79 13.60
C LYS A 258 -10.97 17.27 13.54
N ILE A 259 -11.56 16.73 12.49
CA ILE A 259 -11.50 15.29 12.18
C ILE A 259 -10.57 15.13 10.98
N ALA A 260 -9.55 14.27 11.12
CA ALA A 260 -8.55 14.01 10.11
C ALA A 260 -8.16 12.52 10.11
N GLY A 261 -7.48 12.07 9.07
CA GLY A 261 -7.02 10.70 8.93
C GLY A 261 -7.26 10.14 7.52
N PRO A 262 -6.69 8.97 7.20
CA PRO A 262 -6.79 8.33 5.89
C PRO A 262 -8.23 8.11 5.42
N ASP A 263 -8.45 8.08 4.11
CA ASP A 263 -9.71 7.67 3.50
C ASP A 263 -10.14 6.27 3.99
N GLY A 264 -11.44 5.99 3.95
CA GLY A 264 -11.99 4.70 4.39
C GLY A 264 -12.11 4.46 5.90
N THR A 265 -11.38 5.18 6.76
CA THR A 265 -11.35 4.98 8.23
C THR A 265 -12.67 5.23 8.99
N GLY A 266 -13.75 5.63 8.33
CA GLY A 266 -15.08 5.76 8.95
C GLY A 266 -15.48 7.17 9.40
N LYS A 267 -14.72 8.21 9.04
CA LYS A 267 -15.00 9.62 9.38
C LYS A 267 -16.45 10.06 9.10
N ASN A 268 -16.96 9.82 7.89
CA ASN A 268 -18.33 10.20 7.52
C ASN A 268 -19.39 9.40 8.30
N THR A 269 -19.09 8.13 8.64
CA THR A 269 -19.96 7.33 9.51
C THR A 269 -20.02 7.92 10.90
N PHE A 270 -18.87 8.22 11.51
CA PHE A 270 -18.79 8.86 12.82
C PHE A 270 -19.60 10.16 12.85
N LEU A 271 -19.44 11.02 11.84
CA LEU A 271 -20.16 12.28 11.75
C LEU A 271 -21.67 12.11 11.57
N SER A 272 -22.09 11.11 10.79
CA SER A 272 -23.52 10.80 10.61
C SER A 272 -24.16 10.40 11.93
N ILE A 273 -23.49 9.50 12.68
CA ILE A 273 -23.97 9.01 13.97
C ILE A 273 -23.94 10.14 15.01
N LEU A 274 -22.86 10.94 15.02
CA LEU A 274 -22.75 12.11 15.89
C LEU A 274 -23.91 13.10 15.66
N TYR A 275 -24.26 13.37 14.40
CA TYR A 275 -25.40 14.25 14.09
C TYR A 275 -26.72 13.68 14.63
N ILE A 276 -26.99 12.39 14.40
CA ILE A 276 -28.22 11.72 14.88
C ILE A 276 -28.28 11.75 16.41
N TYR A 277 -27.18 11.43 17.09
CA TYR A 277 -27.06 11.47 18.54
C TYR A 277 -27.30 12.88 19.10
N LEU A 278 -26.64 13.90 18.54
CA LEU A 278 -26.79 15.29 18.98
C LEU A 278 -28.21 15.83 18.75
N TYR A 279 -28.84 15.46 17.63
CA TYR A 279 -30.21 15.87 17.34
C TYR A 279 -31.21 15.26 18.32
N ARG A 280 -31.07 13.96 18.63
CA ARG A 280 -31.91 13.29 19.65
C ARG A 280 -31.74 13.89 21.04
N TYR A 281 -30.50 14.16 21.44
CA TYR A 281 -30.25 14.87 22.69
C TYR A 281 -31.02 16.21 22.76
N CYS A 282 -31.06 16.96 21.65
CA CYS A 282 -31.80 18.22 21.58
C CYS A 282 -33.33 18.02 21.61
N LEU A 283 -33.85 16.93 21.03
CA LEU A 283 -35.26 16.58 21.15
C LEU A 283 -35.65 16.28 22.61
N ASP A 284 -34.80 15.54 23.32
CA ASP A 284 -35.11 15.06 24.67
C ASP A 284 -34.88 16.13 25.76
N ASN A 285 -33.89 17.01 25.58
CA ASN A 285 -33.46 17.98 26.59
C ASN A 285 -33.79 19.44 26.22
N GLY A 286 -34.46 19.65 25.09
CA GLY A 286 -34.64 20.96 24.47
C GLY A 286 -33.39 21.43 23.71
N PHE A 287 -33.60 22.30 22.72
CA PHE A 287 -32.56 22.82 21.82
C PHE A 287 -31.63 23.83 22.52
N SER A 288 -30.78 23.34 23.43
CA SER A 288 -29.67 24.10 24.04
C SER A 288 -28.57 24.46 23.03
N PHE A 289 -28.54 23.75 21.90
CA PHE A 289 -27.80 24.04 20.68
C PHE A 289 -28.56 23.44 19.49
N CYS A 290 -28.17 23.76 18.26
CA CYS A 290 -28.76 23.17 17.06
C CYS A 290 -27.67 22.56 16.15
N PRO A 291 -27.62 21.24 15.98
CA PRO A 291 -26.68 20.61 15.05
C PRO A 291 -27.15 20.78 13.60
N PHE A 292 -26.21 21.10 12.70
CA PHE A 292 -26.41 21.18 11.26
C PHE A 292 -25.29 20.42 10.56
N TYR A 293 -25.61 19.28 9.96
CA TYR A 293 -24.66 18.49 9.17
C TYR A 293 -24.76 18.87 7.69
N ILE A 294 -23.61 19.07 7.05
CA ILE A 294 -23.51 19.30 5.62
C ILE A 294 -22.43 18.40 5.01
N ASN A 295 -22.77 17.76 3.89
CA ASN A 295 -21.82 16.99 3.10
C ASN A 295 -21.56 17.71 1.78
N LEU A 296 -20.37 18.29 1.62
CA LEU A 296 -20.02 19.06 0.42
C LEU A 296 -19.97 18.20 -0.85
N HIS A 297 -19.73 16.88 -0.75
CA HIS A 297 -19.79 15.98 -1.90
C HIS A 297 -21.16 15.85 -2.52
N PHE A 298 -22.23 16.12 -1.76
CA PHE A 298 -23.58 16.15 -2.30
C PHE A 298 -23.65 17.14 -3.48
N TYR A 299 -23.06 18.33 -3.33
CA TYR A 299 -23.05 19.35 -4.37
C TYR A 299 -22.11 19.04 -5.54
N ASP A 300 -21.09 18.20 -5.32
CA ASP A 300 -20.27 17.67 -6.41
C ASP A 300 -21.09 16.70 -7.29
N THR A 301 -22.00 15.92 -6.69
CA THR A 301 -22.74 14.84 -7.37
C THR A 301 -24.09 15.27 -7.98
N VAL A 302 -24.86 16.12 -7.29
CA VAL A 302 -26.20 16.58 -7.75
C VAL A 302 -26.14 17.31 -9.09
N ILE A 303 -24.99 17.91 -9.39
CA ILE A 303 -24.80 18.74 -10.57
C ILE A 303 -24.18 17.98 -11.73
N GLY A 304 -23.44 16.92 -11.42
CA GLY A 304 -23.02 15.93 -12.40
C GLY A 304 -24.20 15.42 -13.22
N ASN A 305 -25.35 15.14 -12.60
CA ASN A 305 -26.53 14.65 -13.33
C ASN A 305 -27.20 15.69 -14.25
N SER A 306 -26.74 16.95 -14.25
CA SER A 306 -27.35 18.06 -15.00
C SER A 306 -26.40 18.76 -15.98
N GLY A 307 -25.10 18.42 -16.00
CA GLY A 307 -24.08 19.07 -16.83
C GLY A 307 -23.85 20.56 -16.49
N LEU A 308 -24.26 21.01 -15.30
CA LEU A 308 -24.20 22.43 -14.93
C LEU A 308 -22.84 22.83 -14.34
N GLY A 309 -22.52 24.12 -14.42
CA GLY A 309 -21.22 24.67 -14.06
C GLY A 309 -21.07 25.08 -12.58
N GLU A 310 -19.94 25.74 -12.28
CA GLU A 310 -19.58 26.22 -10.93
C GLU A 310 -20.63 27.19 -10.35
N GLN A 311 -21.31 27.96 -11.20
CA GLN A 311 -22.29 28.98 -10.79
C GLN A 311 -23.63 28.36 -10.38
N GLU A 312 -24.13 27.37 -11.10
CA GLU A 312 -25.34 26.65 -10.73
C GLU A 312 -25.15 25.90 -9.41
N MET A 313 -23.97 25.34 -9.19
CA MET A 313 -23.61 24.73 -7.91
C MET A 313 -23.71 25.67 -6.74
N LYS A 314 -23.15 26.87 -6.90
CA LYS A 314 -23.28 27.93 -5.91
C LYS A 314 -24.75 28.25 -5.64
N ASN A 315 -25.58 28.39 -6.69
CA ASN A 315 -27.00 28.74 -6.55
C ASN A 315 -27.79 27.66 -5.81
N VAL A 316 -27.61 26.38 -6.16
CA VAL A 316 -28.26 25.24 -5.50
C VAL A 316 -27.87 25.17 -4.02
N MET A 317 -26.57 25.28 -3.73
CA MET A 317 -26.08 25.25 -2.35
C MET A 317 -26.61 26.43 -1.53
N TYR A 318 -26.61 27.65 -2.07
CA TYR A 318 -27.11 28.82 -1.34
C TYR A 318 -28.61 28.71 -1.07
N LYS A 319 -29.38 28.19 -2.03
CA LYS A 319 -30.81 27.90 -1.84
C LYS A 319 -31.04 26.91 -0.69
N ASP A 320 -30.21 25.88 -0.59
CA ASP A 320 -30.33 24.90 0.49
C ASP A 320 -29.93 25.47 1.85
N LEU A 321 -28.86 26.25 1.90
CA LEU A 321 -28.37 26.91 3.11
C LEU A 321 -29.30 28.03 3.60
N GLU A 322 -30.17 28.57 2.74
CA GLU A 322 -31.16 29.58 3.15
C GLU A 322 -32.12 29.06 4.24
N ARG A 323 -32.37 27.75 4.27
CA ARG A 323 -33.14 27.12 5.37
C ARG A 323 -32.46 27.33 6.73
N LEU A 324 -31.14 27.21 6.77
CA LEU A 324 -30.33 27.50 7.96
C LEU A 324 -30.36 29.01 8.27
N ASN A 325 -30.29 29.87 7.26
CA ASN A 325 -30.37 31.33 7.43
C ASN A 325 -31.67 31.78 8.09
N VAL A 326 -32.79 31.25 7.61
CA VAL A 326 -34.13 31.52 8.17
C VAL A 326 -34.19 31.09 9.63
N LEU A 327 -33.66 29.90 9.95
CA LEU A 327 -33.62 29.39 11.32
C LEU A 327 -32.76 30.26 12.25
N VAL A 328 -31.56 30.63 11.81
CA VAL A 328 -30.61 31.47 12.57
C VAL A 328 -31.19 32.86 12.86
N LYS A 329 -31.89 33.45 11.88
CA LYS A 329 -32.59 34.72 12.07
C LYS A 329 -33.76 34.60 13.05
N ALA A 330 -34.44 33.45 13.08
CA ALA A 330 -35.55 33.20 13.99
C ALA A 330 -35.09 32.93 15.44
N GLN A 331 -33.91 32.32 15.62
CA GLN A 331 -33.36 31.92 16.93
C GLN A 331 -31.88 32.33 17.09
N PRO A 332 -31.57 33.64 17.18
CA PRO A 332 -30.19 34.12 17.23
C PRO A 332 -29.42 33.76 18.50
N ASP A 333 -30.13 33.42 19.58
CA ASP A 333 -29.53 33.16 20.90
C ASP A 333 -29.07 31.70 21.09
N ILE A 334 -29.44 30.79 20.18
CA ILE A 334 -29.05 29.38 20.25
C ILE A 334 -27.72 29.18 19.51
N PRO A 335 -26.74 28.46 20.08
CA PRO A 335 -25.51 28.14 19.38
C PRO A 335 -25.75 27.09 18.28
N TYR A 336 -25.36 27.41 17.04
CA TYR A 336 -25.43 26.50 15.90
C TYR A 336 -24.14 25.70 15.74
N ILE A 337 -24.22 24.38 15.65
CA ILE A 337 -23.08 23.47 15.50
C ILE A 337 -23.02 23.00 14.05
N ILE A 338 -22.13 23.61 13.27
CA ILE A 338 -21.95 23.28 11.86
C ILE A 338 -20.94 22.13 11.75
N ILE A 339 -21.44 20.95 11.36
CA ILE A 339 -20.65 19.76 11.11
C ILE A 339 -20.38 19.68 9.60
N ILE A 340 -19.13 19.87 9.21
CA ILE A 340 -18.70 19.99 7.81
C ILE A 340 -18.01 18.71 7.36
N ASP A 341 -18.62 18.01 6.40
CA ASP A 341 -18.08 16.79 5.76
C ASP A 341 -17.85 17.00 4.25
N GLY A 342 -17.07 16.12 3.61
CA GLY A 342 -16.71 16.20 2.19
C GLY A 342 -15.73 17.33 1.84
N ASN A 343 -15.02 17.83 2.85
CA ASN A 343 -14.05 18.89 2.70
C ASN A 343 -12.64 18.33 2.47
N GLU A 344 -12.30 18.11 1.19
CA GLU A 344 -11.07 17.45 0.77
C GLU A 344 -9.84 18.38 0.79
N ASN A 345 -8.69 17.82 1.18
CA ASN A 345 -7.38 18.44 1.00
C ASN A 345 -6.82 18.26 -0.43
N TYR A 346 -7.60 17.69 -1.35
CA TYR A 346 -7.21 17.43 -2.73
C TYR A 346 -8.32 17.78 -3.74
N PHE A 347 -7.94 17.92 -5.00
CA PHE A 347 -8.85 18.25 -6.09
C PHE A 347 -9.60 17.01 -6.59
N ARG A 348 -10.65 16.61 -5.86
CA ARG A 348 -11.62 15.60 -6.31
C ARG A 348 -12.41 16.05 -7.52
N THR A 349 -12.74 17.32 -7.64
CA THR A 349 -13.44 17.92 -8.79
C THR A 349 -12.84 19.29 -9.09
N THR A 350 -13.23 19.92 -10.20
CA THR A 350 -12.87 21.33 -10.48
C THR A 350 -13.77 22.32 -9.73
N LEU A 351 -14.81 21.83 -9.06
CA LEU A 351 -15.77 22.65 -8.31
C LEU A 351 -15.15 23.17 -7.01
N LYS A 352 -15.50 24.42 -6.67
CA LYS A 352 -15.01 25.11 -5.46
C LYS A 352 -16.06 25.13 -4.35
N THR A 353 -16.76 24.01 -4.14
CA THR A 353 -17.87 23.85 -3.18
C THR A 353 -17.50 24.36 -1.79
N ALA A 354 -16.36 23.93 -1.26
CA ALA A 354 -15.86 24.36 0.04
C ALA A 354 -15.60 25.87 0.15
N LYS A 355 -15.14 26.51 -0.94
CA LYS A 355 -14.92 27.96 -0.97
C LYS A 355 -16.26 28.70 -0.80
N TYR A 356 -17.24 28.38 -1.65
CA TYR A 356 -18.53 29.06 -1.62
C TYR A 356 -19.32 28.80 -0.34
N PHE A 357 -19.20 27.59 0.22
CA PHE A 357 -19.79 27.28 1.52
C PHE A 357 -19.20 28.18 2.61
N ASN A 358 -17.87 28.34 2.63
CA ASN A 358 -17.21 29.22 3.58
C ASN A 358 -17.59 30.68 3.39
N ASP A 359 -17.67 31.15 2.14
CA ASP A 359 -18.12 32.51 1.82
C ASP A 359 -19.53 32.77 2.39
N TYR A 360 -20.45 31.81 2.27
CA TYR A 360 -21.82 31.94 2.81
C TYR A 360 -21.88 31.87 4.34
N ILE A 361 -21.18 30.90 4.95
CA ILE A 361 -21.23 30.69 6.41
C ILE A 361 -20.47 31.77 7.19
N ASN A 362 -19.58 32.54 6.57
CA ASN A 362 -18.91 33.65 7.24
C ASN A 362 -19.86 34.80 7.60
N ASP A 363 -21.02 34.91 6.94
CA ASP A 363 -22.04 35.92 7.24
C ASP A 363 -22.90 35.56 8.46
N PHE A 364 -22.77 34.35 9.00
CA PHE A 364 -23.49 33.89 10.17
C PHE A 364 -22.72 34.22 11.44
N SER A 365 -23.31 35.03 12.33
CA SER A 365 -22.74 35.27 13.66
C SER A 365 -23.13 34.15 14.63
N ALA A 366 -22.19 33.67 15.46
CA ALA A 366 -22.41 32.77 16.60
C ALA A 366 -22.59 31.26 16.33
N HIS A 367 -21.88 30.70 15.34
CA HIS A 367 -21.74 29.25 15.15
C HIS A 367 -20.45 28.67 15.75
N LYS A 368 -20.50 27.37 16.05
CA LYS A 368 -19.35 26.51 16.37
C LYS A 368 -19.15 25.51 15.23
N LYS A 369 -17.91 25.07 15.01
CA LYS A 369 -17.56 24.21 13.87
C LYS A 369 -16.95 22.89 14.30
N ILE A 370 -17.41 21.81 13.67
CA ILE A 370 -16.74 20.52 13.60
C ILE A 370 -16.36 20.31 12.14
N VAL A 371 -15.08 20.14 11.83
CA VAL A 371 -14.58 20.10 10.45
C VAL A 371 -13.91 18.77 10.16
N CYS A 372 -14.46 18.01 9.23
CA CYS A 372 -13.78 16.90 8.58
C CYS A 372 -12.81 17.42 7.54
N ILE A 373 -11.60 16.87 7.52
CA ILE A 373 -10.71 16.98 6.37
C ILE A 373 -10.61 15.60 5.75
N GLY A 374 -11.06 15.50 4.50
CA GLY A 374 -10.82 14.33 3.68
C GLY A 374 -9.36 14.36 3.21
N GLU A 375 -8.62 13.35 3.63
CA GLU A 375 -7.23 13.12 3.27
C GLU A 375 -7.20 11.81 2.50
N ARG A 376 -6.44 11.81 1.40
CA ARG A 376 -6.31 10.63 0.57
C ARG A 376 -4.88 10.17 0.54
N THR A 377 -4.66 8.87 0.68
CA THR A 377 -3.30 8.35 0.86
C THR A 377 -2.55 8.08 -0.43
N ASN A 378 -3.26 7.94 -1.56
CA ASN A 378 -2.66 7.62 -2.87
C ASN A 378 -2.77 8.76 -3.91
N ILE A 379 -3.00 9.99 -3.45
CA ILE A 379 -2.99 11.18 -4.32
C ILE A 379 -1.60 11.79 -4.40
N TYR A 380 -1.34 12.48 -5.50
CA TYR A 380 -0.06 13.15 -5.72
C TYR A 380 -0.07 14.61 -5.37
N VAL A 381 1.14 15.14 -5.19
CA VAL A 381 1.41 16.53 -4.79
C VAL A 381 0.72 17.57 -5.70
N TYR A 382 0.54 17.31 -6.99
CA TYR A 382 -0.16 18.23 -7.90
C TYR A 382 -1.69 18.17 -7.77
N ARG A 383 -2.25 17.12 -7.14
CA ARG A 383 -3.67 17.01 -6.77
C ARG A 383 -3.94 17.64 -5.40
N GLU A 384 -2.92 17.86 -4.57
CA GLU A 384 -3.07 18.47 -3.26
C GLU A 384 -3.47 19.96 -3.33
N ARG A 385 -4.30 20.37 -2.39
CA ARG A 385 -4.71 21.77 -2.20
C ARG A 385 -3.71 22.46 -1.25
N LYS A 386 -2.71 23.14 -1.83
CA LYS A 386 -1.60 23.79 -1.09
C LYS A 386 -2.02 24.83 -0.03
N LYS A 387 -3.16 25.51 -0.19
CA LYS A 387 -3.66 26.53 0.74
C LYS A 387 -5.18 26.40 0.91
N TYR A 388 -5.61 26.00 2.12
CA TYR A 388 -7.03 25.86 2.44
C TYR A 388 -7.32 26.24 3.90
N THR A 389 -8.43 26.93 4.14
CA THR A 389 -8.78 27.62 5.40
C THR A 389 -8.73 26.72 6.62
N TYR A 390 -9.26 25.49 6.53
CA TYR A 390 -9.33 24.60 7.70
C TYR A 390 -8.11 23.70 7.88
N MET A 391 -7.21 23.61 6.89
CA MET A 391 -6.04 22.74 7.00
C MET A 391 -5.14 23.18 8.16
N TYR A 392 -4.95 24.50 8.29
CA TYR A 392 -4.13 25.15 9.32
C TYR A 392 -4.94 25.79 10.45
N ALA A 393 -6.26 25.60 10.47
CA ALA A 393 -7.10 26.16 11.53
C ALA A 393 -6.80 25.46 12.86
N ARG A 394 -6.45 26.26 13.88
CA ARG A 394 -6.37 25.76 15.26
C ARG A 394 -7.77 25.42 15.75
N MET A 395 -7.92 24.20 16.26
CA MET A 395 -9.17 23.61 16.74
C MET A 395 -8.91 23.07 18.13
N LEU A 396 -9.90 23.14 19.03
CA LEU A 396 -9.73 22.75 20.43
C LEU A 396 -9.29 21.28 20.59
N TYR A 397 -9.86 20.40 19.77
CA TYR A 397 -9.47 19.00 19.68
C TYR A 397 -9.25 18.57 18.22
N THR A 398 -8.33 17.63 18.02
CA THR A 398 -8.14 16.91 16.76
C THR A 398 -8.37 15.42 16.98
N PHE A 399 -9.31 14.86 16.24
CA PHE A 399 -9.63 13.43 16.21
C PHE A 399 -8.91 12.84 14.99
N ARG A 400 -7.87 12.05 15.23
CA ARG A 400 -7.07 11.40 14.19
C ARG A 400 -7.52 9.96 14.02
N PHE A 401 -8.23 9.69 12.94
CA PHE A 401 -8.64 8.35 12.53
C PHE A 401 -7.45 7.58 11.95
N LYS A 402 -7.36 6.30 12.25
CA LYS A 402 -6.27 5.41 11.80
C LYS A 402 -6.85 4.04 11.39
N ALA A 403 -6.18 3.37 10.46
CA ALA A 403 -6.37 1.93 10.29
C ALA A 403 -5.76 1.19 11.49
N ILE A 404 -6.22 -0.03 11.73
CA ILE A 404 -5.68 -0.91 12.78
C ILE A 404 -4.77 -1.92 12.10
N ASN A 405 -3.54 -2.08 12.60
CA ASN A 405 -2.58 -3.00 12.00
C ASN A 405 -2.72 -4.41 12.55
N ASN A 406 -2.31 -5.43 11.78
CA ASN A 406 -2.41 -6.84 12.14
C ASN A 406 -1.60 -7.21 13.40
N TYR A 407 -0.52 -6.47 13.66
CA TYR A 407 0.29 -6.61 14.89
C TYR A 407 -0.41 -6.05 16.13
N GLU A 408 -1.47 -5.23 16.00
CA GLU A 408 -2.30 -4.79 17.10
C GLU A 408 -3.42 -5.81 17.39
N THR A 409 -3.05 -7.08 17.59
CA THR A 409 -3.96 -8.25 17.56
C THR A 409 -5.22 -8.10 18.41
N ASP A 410 -5.11 -7.55 19.62
CA ASP A 410 -6.27 -7.34 20.49
C ASP A 410 -7.22 -6.26 19.96
N LYS A 411 -6.68 -5.15 19.44
CA LYS A 411 -7.50 -4.09 18.83
C LYS A 411 -8.15 -4.58 17.54
N TRP A 412 -7.40 -5.31 16.72
CA TRP A 412 -7.85 -5.90 15.46
C TRP A 412 -9.09 -6.77 15.67
N LYS A 413 -9.02 -7.74 16.59
CA LYS A 413 -10.14 -8.65 16.92
C LYS A 413 -11.35 -7.89 17.47
N LYS A 414 -11.13 -6.94 18.39
CA LYS A 414 -12.21 -6.13 18.96
C LYS A 414 -12.89 -5.25 17.91
N PHE A 415 -12.13 -4.69 16.98
CA PHE A 415 -12.68 -3.83 15.93
C PHE A 415 -13.59 -4.60 14.98
N ILE A 416 -13.17 -5.78 14.51
CA ILE A 416 -14.01 -6.67 13.70
C ILE A 416 -15.27 -7.07 14.49
N HIS A 417 -15.11 -7.47 15.75
CA HIS A 417 -16.22 -7.88 16.60
C HIS A 417 -17.27 -6.78 16.78
N PHE A 418 -16.85 -5.54 17.09
CA PHE A 418 -17.80 -4.45 17.24
C PHE A 418 -18.48 -4.09 15.92
N PHE A 419 -17.74 -4.15 14.80
CA PHE A 419 -18.30 -3.91 13.47
C PHE A 419 -19.40 -4.91 13.12
N THR A 420 -19.18 -6.20 13.30
CA THR A 420 -20.17 -7.25 12.99
C THR A 420 -21.32 -7.29 14.01
N LYS A 421 -21.05 -6.90 15.26
CA LYS A 421 -22.09 -6.76 16.29
C LYS A 421 -23.12 -5.68 15.92
N ILE A 422 -22.67 -4.54 15.38
CA ILE A 422 -23.56 -3.49 14.85
C ILE A 422 -24.44 -4.04 13.72
N ASP A 423 -23.91 -4.94 12.91
CA ASP A 423 -24.62 -5.53 11.78
C ASP A 423 -25.62 -6.62 12.19
N GLY A 424 -25.54 -7.13 13.42
CA GLY A 424 -26.34 -8.25 13.90
C GLY A 424 -25.97 -9.61 13.29
N ASN A 425 -24.88 -9.69 12.50
CA ASN A 425 -24.49 -10.91 11.79
C ASN A 425 -23.22 -11.53 12.39
N ARG A 426 -23.39 -12.65 13.10
CA ARG A 426 -22.27 -13.36 13.74
C ARG A 426 -21.42 -14.13 12.73
N ASP A 427 -22.04 -14.75 11.73
CA ASP A 427 -21.37 -15.61 10.75
C ASP A 427 -20.34 -14.81 9.92
N LEU A 428 -20.67 -13.54 9.62
CA LEU A 428 -19.76 -12.62 8.94
C LEU A 428 -18.42 -12.40 9.67
N THR A 429 -18.38 -12.58 11.00
CA THR A 429 -17.13 -12.43 11.77
C THR A 429 -16.13 -13.53 11.44
N GLU A 430 -16.61 -14.76 11.32
CA GLU A 430 -15.75 -15.92 11.02
C GLU A 430 -15.25 -15.85 9.58
N ASP A 431 -16.13 -15.47 8.64
CA ASP A 431 -15.78 -15.25 7.23
C ASP A 431 -14.70 -14.17 7.08
N ILE A 432 -14.89 -13.00 7.70
CA ILE A 432 -13.92 -11.90 7.63
C ILE A 432 -12.55 -12.35 8.15
N ASN A 433 -12.49 -12.98 9.33
CA ASN A 433 -11.20 -13.41 9.89
C ASN A 433 -10.51 -14.45 8.98
N SER A 434 -11.27 -15.42 8.45
CA SER A 434 -10.76 -16.42 7.51
C SER A 434 -10.13 -15.80 6.25
N TYR A 435 -10.79 -14.79 5.67
CA TYR A 435 -10.29 -14.10 4.47
C TYR A 435 -9.14 -13.14 4.76
N LEU A 436 -9.17 -12.41 5.89
CA LEU A 436 -8.07 -11.52 6.28
C LEU A 436 -6.77 -12.29 6.45
N ASP A 437 -6.82 -13.46 7.10
CA ASP A 437 -5.66 -14.35 7.26
C ASP A 437 -5.19 -14.90 5.89
N ARG A 438 -6.12 -15.26 5.01
CA ARG A 438 -5.79 -15.77 3.66
C ARG A 438 -5.15 -14.73 2.75
N PHE A 439 -5.58 -13.47 2.85
CA PHE A 439 -5.16 -12.40 1.93
C PHE A 439 -3.90 -11.64 2.38
N ASP A 440 -3.35 -11.95 3.56
CA ASP A 440 -2.11 -11.32 4.10
C ASP A 440 -2.19 -9.78 4.14
N LEU A 441 -3.32 -9.26 4.64
CA LEU A 441 -3.55 -7.83 4.82
C LEU A 441 -2.85 -7.33 6.10
N ASP A 442 -2.06 -6.25 5.97
CA ASP A 442 -1.32 -5.66 7.09
C ASP A 442 -2.19 -4.75 7.99
N GLU A 443 -3.27 -4.22 7.43
CA GLU A 443 -4.14 -3.26 8.09
C GLU A 443 -5.61 -3.51 7.77
N VAL A 444 -6.49 -3.14 8.69
CA VAL A 444 -7.94 -3.14 8.52
C VAL A 444 -8.51 -1.80 8.93
N ASP A 445 -9.47 -1.32 8.17
CA ASP A 445 -10.24 -0.12 8.49
C ASP A 445 -11.73 -0.35 8.22
N PHE A 446 -12.51 0.70 8.50
CA PHE A 446 -13.95 0.63 8.37
C PHE A 446 -14.40 0.37 6.91
N ASN A 447 -13.68 0.84 5.89
CA ASN A 447 -14.04 0.60 4.49
C ASN A 447 -13.76 -0.84 4.08
N ILE A 448 -12.60 -1.39 4.44
CA ILE A 448 -12.26 -2.79 4.16
C ILE A 448 -13.36 -3.72 4.72
N LEU A 449 -13.81 -3.49 5.95
CA LEU A 449 -14.91 -4.26 6.53
C LEU A 449 -16.24 -4.08 5.80
N ASN A 450 -16.52 -2.88 5.27
CA ASN A 450 -17.70 -2.66 4.42
C ASN A 450 -17.59 -3.36 3.06
N VAL A 451 -16.40 -3.53 2.50
CA VAL A 451 -16.19 -4.32 1.26
C VAL A 451 -16.60 -5.77 1.50
N PHE A 452 -16.08 -6.37 2.58
CA PHE A 452 -16.48 -7.72 3.00
C PHE A 452 -17.98 -7.84 3.20
N LYS A 453 -18.56 -6.93 4.00
CA LYS A 453 -20.01 -6.91 4.24
C LYS A 453 -20.78 -6.81 2.93
N LYS A 454 -20.40 -5.93 2.00
CA LYS A 454 -21.14 -5.73 0.76
C LYS A 454 -21.10 -6.97 -0.16
N CYS A 455 -19.96 -7.66 -0.20
CA CYS A 455 -19.84 -8.94 -0.88
C CYS A 455 -20.67 -10.03 -0.22
N TYR A 456 -20.73 -10.04 1.12
CA TYR A 456 -21.59 -10.95 1.88
C TYR A 456 -23.07 -10.71 1.57
N ASP A 457 -23.54 -9.46 1.69
CA ASP A 457 -24.93 -9.04 1.41
C ASP A 457 -25.38 -9.34 -0.04
N SER A 458 -24.44 -9.59 -0.94
CA SER A 458 -24.68 -9.84 -2.36
C SER A 458 -24.37 -11.29 -2.76
N ASP A 459 -24.16 -12.20 -1.80
CA ASP A 459 -23.88 -13.63 -1.98
C ASP A 459 -22.66 -13.92 -2.89
N VAL A 460 -21.66 -13.04 -2.87
CA VAL A 460 -20.42 -13.15 -3.68
C VAL A 460 -19.15 -13.16 -2.83
N LEU A 461 -19.28 -13.34 -1.52
CA LEU A 461 -18.14 -13.47 -0.60
C LEU A 461 -17.60 -14.91 -0.53
N SER A 462 -18.44 -15.93 -0.69
CA SER A 462 -18.02 -17.33 -0.58
C SER A 462 -17.13 -17.75 -1.75
N GLY A 463 -16.12 -18.58 -1.48
CA GLY A 463 -15.30 -19.21 -2.52
C GLY A 463 -14.24 -18.32 -3.17
N LEU A 464 -13.92 -17.16 -2.58
CA LEU A 464 -12.84 -16.30 -3.08
C LEU A 464 -11.45 -16.93 -2.88
N ASP A 465 -10.66 -16.92 -3.95
CA ASP A 465 -9.28 -17.41 -3.94
C ASP A 465 -8.28 -16.30 -3.59
N SER A 466 -8.58 -15.05 -3.94
CA SER A 466 -7.67 -13.93 -3.78
C SER A 466 -8.36 -12.61 -3.38
N ILE A 467 -7.53 -11.68 -2.90
CA ILE A 467 -7.98 -10.31 -2.62
C ILE A 467 -8.48 -9.61 -3.90
N SER A 468 -7.93 -9.93 -5.07
CA SER A 468 -8.40 -9.38 -6.34
C SER A 468 -9.83 -9.81 -6.65
N ASP A 469 -10.22 -11.03 -6.28
CA ASP A 469 -11.60 -11.52 -6.45
C ASP A 469 -12.58 -10.77 -5.55
N LEU A 470 -12.18 -10.51 -4.29
CA LEU A 470 -12.97 -9.70 -3.36
C LEU A 470 -13.30 -8.32 -3.95
N TYR A 471 -12.27 -7.61 -4.42
CA TYR A 471 -12.47 -6.26 -4.95
C TYR A 471 -13.14 -6.26 -6.32
N LYS A 472 -12.91 -7.27 -7.16
CA LYS A 472 -13.64 -7.46 -8.42
C LYS A 472 -15.13 -7.64 -8.13
N ASN A 473 -15.50 -8.56 -7.24
CA ASN A 473 -16.89 -8.83 -6.86
C ASN A 473 -17.55 -7.61 -6.22
N TYR A 474 -16.82 -6.88 -5.36
CA TYR A 474 -17.31 -5.62 -4.80
C TYR A 474 -17.60 -4.58 -5.88
N CYS A 475 -16.66 -4.34 -6.80
CA CYS A 475 -16.84 -3.38 -7.88
C CYS A 475 -18.01 -3.77 -8.79
N MET A 476 -18.13 -5.04 -9.16
CA MET A 476 -19.25 -5.54 -9.98
C MET A 476 -20.60 -5.38 -9.26
N ALA A 477 -20.67 -5.74 -7.98
CA ALA A 477 -21.88 -5.54 -7.16
C ALA A 477 -22.23 -4.05 -7.02
N TYR A 478 -21.21 -3.17 -6.99
CA TYR A 478 -21.40 -1.72 -6.91
C TYR A 478 -21.84 -1.10 -8.23
N LEU A 479 -21.36 -1.55 -9.39
CA LEU A 479 -21.61 -0.94 -10.70
C LEU A 479 -22.83 -1.52 -11.44
N ARG A 480 -23.13 -2.82 -11.28
CA ARG A 480 -24.21 -3.55 -11.98
C ARG A 480 -24.03 -3.72 -13.50
N ASP A 481 -23.01 -3.13 -14.12
CA ASP A 481 -22.60 -3.32 -15.53
C ASP A 481 -21.08 -3.56 -15.63
N THR A 482 -20.65 -4.31 -16.66
CA THR A 482 -19.23 -4.62 -16.94
C THR A 482 -18.53 -3.48 -17.66
N ASP A 483 -19.21 -2.74 -18.54
CA ASP A 483 -18.57 -1.61 -19.26
C ASP A 483 -18.17 -0.49 -18.27
N ASP A 484 -19.02 -0.22 -17.28
CA ASP A 484 -18.75 0.68 -16.15
C ASP A 484 -17.48 0.27 -15.36
N PHE A 485 -17.18 -1.04 -15.30
CA PHE A 485 -16.02 -1.55 -14.57
C PHE A 485 -14.70 -1.22 -15.28
N GLU A 486 -14.64 -1.43 -16.59
CA GLU A 486 -13.48 -1.08 -17.41
C GLU A 486 -13.23 0.43 -17.40
N ASP A 487 -14.30 1.22 -17.48
CA ASP A 487 -14.24 2.67 -17.36
C ASP A 487 -13.74 3.11 -15.98
N SER A 488 -14.19 2.46 -14.90
CA SER A 488 -13.67 2.70 -13.55
C SER A 488 -12.17 2.40 -13.45
N ALA A 489 -11.69 1.30 -14.06
CA ALA A 489 -10.28 0.93 -14.06
C ALA A 489 -9.42 1.96 -14.79
N ARG A 490 -9.86 2.38 -15.99
CA ARG A 490 -9.22 3.43 -16.78
C ARG A 490 -9.18 4.77 -16.04
N MET A 491 -10.32 5.22 -15.49
CA MET A 491 -10.41 6.49 -14.77
C MET A 491 -9.53 6.49 -13.52
N SER A 492 -9.48 5.37 -12.79
CA SER A 492 -8.59 5.21 -11.63
C SER A 492 -7.14 5.40 -12.04
N TYR A 493 -6.69 4.70 -13.08
CA TYR A 493 -5.33 4.84 -13.59
C TYR A 493 -5.02 6.27 -14.06
N GLU A 494 -5.87 6.87 -14.89
CA GLU A 494 -5.65 8.22 -15.40
C GLU A 494 -5.64 9.28 -14.29
N TYR A 495 -6.50 9.16 -13.28
CA TYR A 495 -6.57 10.13 -12.17
C TYR A 495 -5.39 9.98 -11.19
N PHE A 496 -5.11 8.74 -10.77
CA PHE A 496 -4.14 8.37 -9.73
C PHE A 496 -2.78 7.94 -10.26
N MET A 497 -2.52 7.95 -11.57
CA MET A 497 -1.18 7.67 -12.12
C MET A 497 -0.72 8.73 -13.12
N THR A 498 -1.60 9.62 -13.59
CA THR A 498 -1.25 10.65 -14.60
C THR A 498 -1.71 12.05 -14.19
N ASN A 499 -1.26 13.06 -14.94
CA ASN A 499 -1.68 14.44 -14.78
C ASN A 499 -3.01 14.79 -15.48
N LYS A 500 -3.74 13.80 -16.03
CA LYS A 500 -5.03 14.02 -16.71
C LYS A 500 -6.01 14.78 -15.83
N LYS A 501 -6.60 15.86 -16.34
CA LYS A 501 -7.67 16.58 -15.65
C LYS A 501 -9.00 16.12 -16.22
N PHE A 502 -9.93 15.76 -15.34
CA PHE A 502 -11.28 15.41 -15.71
C PHE A 502 -12.17 16.66 -15.67
N SER A 503 -12.88 16.91 -16.75
CA SER A 503 -13.93 17.93 -16.82
C SER A 503 -15.14 17.53 -15.97
N GLN A 504 -15.99 18.50 -15.60
CA GLN A 504 -17.22 18.16 -14.89
C GLN A 504 -18.18 17.32 -15.74
N ASP A 505 -18.21 17.52 -17.06
CA ASP A 505 -19.04 16.74 -17.97
C ASP A 505 -18.60 15.27 -18.08
N GLU A 506 -17.29 15.00 -18.02
CA GLU A 506 -16.77 13.63 -17.97
C GLU A 506 -17.12 12.95 -16.64
N ILE A 507 -16.99 13.68 -15.52
CA ILE A 507 -17.36 13.17 -14.19
C ILE A 507 -18.87 12.93 -14.11
N ALA A 508 -19.67 13.82 -14.68
CA ALA A 508 -21.11 13.74 -14.77
C ALA A 508 -21.60 12.46 -15.45
N ARG A 509 -21.04 12.17 -16.64
CA ARG A 509 -21.38 10.97 -17.42
C ARG A 509 -20.97 9.68 -16.73
N ASN A 510 -19.90 9.73 -15.93
CA ASN A 510 -19.32 8.58 -15.23
C ASN A 510 -19.39 8.75 -13.71
N ASN A 511 -20.53 9.24 -13.18
CA ASN A 511 -20.65 9.62 -11.78
C ASN A 511 -20.46 8.42 -10.84
N ARG A 512 -20.95 7.25 -11.25
CA ARG A 512 -20.91 6.04 -10.43
C ARG A 512 -19.50 5.50 -10.31
N GLU A 513 -18.80 5.41 -11.43
CA GLU A 513 -17.39 5.05 -11.61
C GLU A 513 -16.51 6.04 -10.83
N TRP A 514 -16.75 7.35 -11.00
CA TRP A 514 -16.03 8.39 -10.30
C TRP A 514 -16.19 8.30 -8.78
N ASN A 515 -17.40 7.98 -8.31
CA ASN A 515 -17.63 7.75 -6.90
C ASN A 515 -16.89 6.50 -6.42
N LEU A 516 -16.93 5.40 -7.18
CA LEU A 516 -16.26 4.13 -6.83
C LEU A 516 -14.76 4.31 -6.65
N ILE A 517 -14.07 4.90 -7.64
CA ILE A 517 -12.62 5.10 -7.55
C ILE A 517 -12.27 5.98 -6.35
N HIS A 518 -13.20 6.83 -5.89
CA HIS A 518 -12.99 7.73 -4.78
C HIS A 518 -13.36 7.17 -3.39
N GLN A 519 -13.91 5.96 -3.27
CA GLN A 519 -14.36 5.44 -1.98
C GLN A 519 -13.22 5.10 -1.03
N HIS A 520 -12.16 4.47 -1.54
CA HIS A 520 -11.03 4.03 -0.74
C HIS A 520 -9.79 3.71 -1.60
N LYS A 521 -8.59 3.90 -1.02
CA LYS A 521 -7.30 3.62 -1.67
C LYS A 521 -7.21 2.21 -2.22
N THR A 522 -7.67 1.19 -1.48
CA THR A 522 -7.54 -0.22 -1.90
C THR A 522 -8.39 -0.53 -3.14
N ILE A 523 -9.56 0.11 -3.27
CA ILE A 523 -10.40 0.01 -4.47
C ILE A 523 -9.66 0.62 -5.66
N SER A 524 -9.16 1.85 -5.52
CA SER A 524 -8.40 2.50 -6.61
C SER A 524 -7.12 1.73 -6.97
N ASN A 525 -6.41 1.17 -5.98
CA ASN A 525 -5.20 0.39 -6.20
C ASN A 525 -5.49 -0.93 -6.93
N PHE A 526 -6.58 -1.62 -6.58
CA PHE A 526 -7.05 -2.78 -7.33
C PHE A 526 -7.38 -2.41 -8.78
N LEU A 527 -8.14 -1.34 -8.99
CA LEU A 527 -8.50 -0.86 -10.33
C LEU A 527 -7.28 -0.45 -11.16
N ILE A 528 -6.27 0.17 -10.54
CA ILE A 528 -4.97 0.47 -11.17
C ILE A 528 -4.25 -0.81 -11.55
N ALA A 529 -4.17 -1.80 -10.66
CA ALA A 529 -3.54 -3.09 -10.94
C ALA A 529 -4.24 -3.82 -12.09
N TYR A 530 -5.57 -3.83 -12.09
CA TYR A 530 -6.40 -4.42 -13.14
C TYR A 530 -6.09 -3.78 -14.50
N TYR A 531 -6.17 -2.45 -14.58
CA TYR A 531 -5.87 -1.70 -15.80
C TYR A 531 -4.43 -1.96 -16.29
N TYR A 532 -3.46 -1.90 -15.38
CA TYR A 532 -2.05 -2.11 -15.71
C TYR A 532 -1.79 -3.52 -16.27
N VAL A 533 -2.36 -4.56 -15.65
CA VAL A 533 -2.24 -5.94 -16.16
C VAL A 533 -2.93 -6.07 -17.53
N GLY A 534 -4.08 -5.42 -17.74
CA GLY A 534 -4.72 -5.34 -19.05
C GLY A 534 -3.81 -4.71 -20.12
N LYS A 535 -3.10 -3.64 -19.77
CA LYS A 535 -2.11 -3.00 -20.66
C LYS A 535 -0.92 -3.91 -20.98
N ILE A 536 -0.42 -4.67 -20.01
CA ILE A 536 0.63 -5.67 -20.27
C ILE A 536 0.12 -6.76 -21.22
N LYS A 537 -1.08 -7.32 -20.98
CA LYS A 537 -1.70 -8.35 -21.84
C LYS A 537 -1.81 -7.87 -23.30
N ASN A 538 -2.14 -6.60 -23.50
CA ASN A 538 -2.35 -5.98 -24.80
C ASN A 538 -1.09 -5.31 -25.39
N PHE A 539 0.06 -5.38 -24.71
CA PHE A 539 1.28 -4.71 -25.16
C PHE A 539 1.67 -5.16 -26.58
N SER A 540 1.84 -4.19 -27.49
CA SER A 540 2.09 -4.46 -28.90
C SER A 540 3.39 -3.85 -29.44
N GLY A 541 4.10 -3.07 -28.62
CA GLY A 541 5.41 -2.51 -28.94
C GLY A 541 5.65 -1.14 -28.28
N LYS A 542 6.69 -0.44 -28.73
CA LYS A 542 7.24 0.79 -28.12
C LYS A 542 6.23 1.91 -27.83
N GLU A 543 5.15 2.05 -28.59
CA GLU A 543 4.18 3.15 -28.38
C GLU A 543 3.47 3.05 -27.01
N ASP A 544 3.26 1.84 -26.50
CA ASP A 544 2.57 1.56 -25.24
C ASP A 544 3.48 1.72 -24.00
N ILE A 545 4.80 1.83 -24.18
CA ILE A 545 5.76 1.69 -23.09
C ILE A 545 5.68 2.82 -22.05
N GLY A 546 5.19 3.99 -22.47
CA GLY A 546 5.05 5.15 -21.59
C GLY A 546 4.09 4.92 -20.43
N GLU A 547 3.08 4.06 -20.62
CA GLU A 547 2.10 3.67 -19.59
C GLU A 547 2.59 2.51 -18.72
N LEU A 548 3.63 1.80 -19.16
CA LEU A 548 4.20 0.67 -18.43
C LEU A 548 5.39 1.06 -17.54
N GLU A 549 5.80 2.34 -17.56
CA GLU A 549 6.98 2.84 -16.84
C GLU A 549 6.70 3.07 -15.34
N TYR A 550 6.29 2.00 -14.65
CA TYR A 550 5.97 2.02 -13.24
C TYR A 550 6.54 0.80 -12.51
N LEU A 551 7.07 1.04 -11.31
CA LEU A 551 7.40 0.02 -10.33
C LEU A 551 6.49 0.22 -9.12
N PHE A 552 5.64 -0.75 -8.83
CA PHE A 552 4.53 -0.55 -7.88
C PHE A 552 4.90 -0.82 -6.41
N PRO A 553 4.31 -0.09 -5.45
CA PRO A 553 4.38 -0.43 -4.02
C PRO A 553 3.61 -1.72 -3.68
N LYS A 554 3.71 -2.16 -2.42
CA LYS A 554 3.07 -3.40 -1.92
C LYS A 554 1.56 -3.39 -2.17
N ASP A 555 0.93 -2.27 -1.88
CA ASP A 555 -0.53 -2.05 -1.91
C ASP A 555 -1.17 -2.17 -3.30
N VAL A 556 -0.42 -2.02 -4.39
CA VAL A 556 -0.87 -2.33 -5.76
C VAL A 556 -0.39 -3.72 -6.18
N ASN A 557 0.85 -4.09 -5.84
CA ASN A 557 1.43 -5.39 -6.21
C ASN A 557 0.70 -6.59 -5.60
N ILE A 558 0.03 -6.42 -4.46
CA ILE A 558 -0.82 -7.45 -3.84
C ILE A 558 -1.96 -7.87 -4.78
N PHE A 559 -2.45 -6.97 -5.63
CA PHE A 559 -3.50 -7.24 -6.62
C PHE A 559 -2.95 -7.77 -7.96
N ILE A 560 -1.76 -7.29 -8.38
CA ILE A 560 -1.11 -7.75 -9.62
C ILE A 560 -0.84 -9.26 -9.56
N LYS A 561 -0.34 -9.77 -8.41
CA LYS A 561 0.05 -11.17 -8.29
C LYS A 561 -1.12 -12.15 -8.58
N PRO A 562 -2.33 -12.01 -8.00
CA PRO A 562 -3.46 -12.83 -8.41
C PRO A 562 -3.87 -12.64 -9.87
N LEU A 563 -3.92 -11.40 -10.37
CA LEU A 563 -4.37 -11.10 -11.73
C LEU A 563 -3.52 -11.76 -12.83
N ILE A 564 -2.22 -11.89 -12.61
CA ILE A 564 -1.32 -12.55 -13.58
C ILE A 564 -1.35 -14.08 -13.48
N ASN A 565 -1.94 -14.61 -12.41
CA ASN A 565 -2.03 -16.05 -12.13
C ASN A 565 -3.45 -16.60 -12.29
N GLU A 566 -4.35 -15.84 -12.93
CA GLU A 566 -5.77 -16.20 -13.14
C GLU A 566 -5.96 -17.53 -13.88
N SER A 567 -5.15 -17.80 -14.90
CA SER A 567 -5.14 -19.08 -15.62
C SER A 567 -3.74 -19.40 -16.15
N LEU A 568 -3.55 -20.61 -16.70
CA LEU A 568 -2.31 -20.98 -17.38
C LEU A 568 -2.08 -20.12 -18.63
N GLU A 569 -3.10 -19.92 -19.45
CA GLU A 569 -3.04 -19.13 -20.68
C GLU A 569 -2.67 -17.67 -20.39
N VAL A 570 -3.23 -17.10 -19.30
CA VAL A 570 -2.84 -15.77 -18.83
C VAL A 570 -1.38 -15.74 -18.41
N GLN A 571 -0.90 -16.74 -17.69
CA GLN A 571 0.50 -16.81 -17.25
C GLN A 571 1.48 -16.92 -18.42
N GLU A 572 1.15 -17.72 -19.44
CA GLU A 572 1.94 -17.84 -20.68
C GLU A 572 2.00 -16.51 -21.44
N LEU A 573 0.85 -15.85 -21.60
CA LEU A 573 0.75 -14.54 -22.24
C LEU A 573 1.56 -13.48 -21.47
N ILE A 574 1.38 -13.41 -20.14
CA ILE A 574 2.12 -12.45 -19.30
C ILE A 574 3.63 -12.69 -19.40
N LEU A 575 4.08 -13.94 -19.38
CA LEU A 575 5.49 -14.28 -19.54
C LEU A 575 6.03 -13.76 -20.88
N ASP A 576 5.31 -14.00 -21.98
CA ASP A 576 5.69 -13.48 -23.30
C ASP A 576 5.75 -11.95 -23.33
N LYS A 577 4.70 -11.28 -22.87
CA LYS A 577 4.63 -9.81 -22.86
C LYS A 577 5.70 -9.19 -21.96
N CYS A 578 5.99 -9.79 -20.81
CA CYS A 578 7.08 -9.32 -19.96
C CYS A 578 8.46 -9.40 -20.66
N LYS A 579 8.70 -10.38 -21.56
CA LYS A 579 9.94 -10.44 -22.35
C LYS A 579 10.04 -9.25 -23.29
N GLN A 580 8.95 -8.94 -23.99
CA GLN A 580 8.89 -7.82 -24.93
C GLN A 580 9.09 -6.49 -24.18
N VAL A 581 8.39 -6.30 -23.05
CA VAL A 581 8.55 -5.14 -22.17
C VAL A 581 9.98 -5.04 -21.62
N TYR A 582 10.64 -6.15 -21.28
CA TYR A 582 12.03 -6.12 -20.85
C TYR A 582 12.99 -5.66 -21.96
N GLY A 583 12.74 -6.09 -23.20
CA GLY A 583 13.54 -5.72 -24.37
C GLY A 583 13.38 -4.25 -24.79
N GLU A 584 12.16 -3.71 -24.67
CA GLU A 584 11.82 -2.37 -25.19
C GLU A 584 11.63 -1.30 -24.12
N GLY A 585 11.46 -1.72 -22.86
CA GLY A 585 11.18 -0.88 -21.71
C GLY A 585 12.32 0.00 -21.26
N ARG A 586 11.97 0.99 -20.43
CA ARG A 586 12.93 1.71 -19.59
C ARG A 586 13.01 1.02 -18.22
N ILE A 587 13.77 1.60 -17.31
CA ILE A 587 14.21 0.93 -16.08
C ILE A 587 13.04 0.48 -15.20
N LEU A 588 11.96 1.27 -15.07
CA LEU A 588 10.83 0.91 -14.22
C LEU A 588 9.98 -0.20 -14.87
N ALA A 589 9.67 -0.09 -16.16
CA ALA A 589 8.95 -1.13 -16.90
C ALA A 589 9.71 -2.46 -16.87
N LYS A 590 11.04 -2.42 -17.10
CA LYS A 590 11.91 -3.60 -17.00
C LYS A 590 11.88 -4.21 -15.59
N SER A 591 12.00 -3.38 -14.56
CA SER A 591 11.99 -3.84 -13.16
C SER A 591 10.66 -4.50 -12.80
N GLN A 592 9.53 -3.92 -13.22
CA GLN A 592 8.21 -4.48 -12.97
C GLN A 592 7.95 -5.75 -13.79
N ALA A 593 8.44 -5.83 -15.03
CA ALA A 593 8.39 -7.07 -15.82
C ALA A 593 9.17 -8.21 -15.15
N LEU A 594 10.40 -7.94 -14.67
CA LEU A 594 11.19 -8.91 -13.89
C LEU A 594 10.47 -9.36 -12.63
N TYR A 595 9.83 -8.42 -11.90
CA TYR A 595 9.00 -8.73 -10.74
C TYR A 595 7.85 -9.68 -11.11
N MET A 596 7.09 -9.36 -12.16
CA MET A 596 5.94 -10.16 -12.61
C MET A 596 6.35 -11.57 -13.04
N MET A 597 7.44 -11.71 -13.81
CA MET A 597 8.00 -13.03 -14.17
C MET A 597 8.30 -13.89 -12.93
N GLY A 598 8.89 -13.29 -11.90
CA GLY A 598 9.19 -13.95 -10.63
C GLY A 598 7.98 -14.26 -9.74
N ARG A 599 6.76 -13.91 -10.15
CA ARG A 599 5.51 -14.15 -9.40
C ARG A 599 4.54 -15.08 -10.13
N ILE A 600 4.88 -15.55 -11.33
CA ILE A 600 4.16 -16.61 -12.01
C ILE A 600 4.31 -17.92 -11.21
N THR A 601 3.20 -18.63 -11.03
CA THR A 601 3.11 -19.76 -10.08
C THR A 601 3.02 -21.12 -10.75
N HIS A 602 2.64 -21.18 -12.03
CA HIS A 602 2.42 -22.45 -12.71
C HIS A 602 3.73 -23.24 -12.87
N LYS A 603 3.71 -24.51 -12.45
CA LYS A 603 4.91 -25.34 -12.34
C LYS A 603 5.59 -25.61 -13.69
N SER A 604 4.83 -25.70 -14.80
CA SER A 604 5.40 -25.96 -16.13
C SER A 604 6.29 -24.83 -16.63
N LEU A 605 5.97 -23.57 -16.32
CA LEU A 605 6.70 -22.39 -16.79
C LEU A 605 7.94 -22.10 -15.96
N ARG A 606 8.07 -22.72 -14.79
CA ARG A 606 9.11 -22.42 -13.81
C ARG A 606 10.52 -22.61 -14.35
N ALA A 607 10.77 -23.68 -15.11
CA ALA A 607 12.10 -23.95 -15.65
C ALA A 607 12.53 -22.87 -16.66
N ASP A 608 11.62 -22.47 -17.53
CA ASP A 608 11.85 -21.43 -18.54
C ASP A 608 12.06 -20.06 -17.90
N ILE A 609 11.24 -19.70 -16.91
CA ILE A 609 11.39 -18.45 -16.16
C ILE A 609 12.73 -18.41 -15.43
N LEU A 610 13.13 -19.51 -14.77
CA LEU A 610 14.42 -19.58 -14.08
C LEU A 610 15.59 -19.40 -15.05
N SER A 611 15.59 -20.13 -16.16
CA SER A 611 16.61 -20.02 -17.21
C SER A 611 16.71 -18.57 -17.72
N MET A 612 15.57 -17.95 -17.97
CA MET A 612 15.50 -16.58 -18.47
C MET A 612 16.01 -15.54 -17.48
N LEU A 613 15.55 -15.59 -16.22
CA LEU A 613 15.99 -14.67 -15.18
C LEU A 613 17.47 -14.87 -14.85
N GLU A 614 17.99 -16.10 -14.93
CA GLU A 614 19.43 -16.35 -14.77
C GLU A 614 20.25 -15.73 -15.90
N ASN A 615 19.78 -15.79 -17.15
CA ASN A 615 20.44 -15.12 -18.27
C ASN A 615 20.46 -13.60 -18.07
N TYR A 616 19.32 -12.99 -17.71
CA TYR A 616 19.27 -11.55 -17.41
C TYR A 616 20.17 -11.16 -16.23
N TYR A 617 20.23 -12.00 -15.19
CA TYR A 617 21.14 -11.80 -14.07
C TYR A 617 22.60 -11.81 -14.54
N ASN A 618 23.01 -12.80 -15.34
CA ASN A 618 24.39 -12.92 -15.80
C ASN A 618 24.76 -11.72 -16.69
N ASP A 619 23.90 -11.34 -17.63
CA ASP A 619 24.12 -10.18 -18.51
C ASP A 619 24.30 -8.87 -17.70
N LEU A 620 23.45 -8.63 -16.71
CA LEU A 620 23.52 -7.44 -15.85
C LEU A 620 24.74 -7.48 -14.92
N TYR A 621 25.08 -8.66 -14.40
CA TYR A 621 26.22 -8.84 -13.51
C TYR A 621 27.56 -8.67 -14.25
N GLU A 622 27.68 -9.21 -15.47
CA GLU A 622 28.84 -8.98 -16.35
C GLU A 622 28.99 -7.50 -16.71
N GLN A 623 27.90 -6.78 -16.97
CA GLN A 623 27.94 -5.33 -17.22
C GLN A 623 28.48 -4.55 -16.01
N LEU A 624 28.11 -4.95 -14.79
CA LEU A 624 28.57 -4.27 -13.57
C LEU A 624 30.01 -4.61 -13.17
N ILE A 625 30.54 -5.79 -13.56
CA ILE A 625 31.86 -6.27 -13.10
C ILE A 625 32.94 -6.28 -14.19
N GLU A 626 32.60 -6.59 -15.44
CA GLU A 626 33.58 -6.89 -16.50
C GLU A 626 33.71 -5.81 -17.59
N LYS A 627 32.69 -4.98 -17.83
CA LYS A 627 32.67 -4.02 -18.95
C LYS A 627 32.57 -2.58 -18.48
N GLU A 628 33.73 -1.90 -18.52
CA GLU A 628 33.89 -0.43 -18.50
C GLU A 628 33.30 0.33 -17.29
N VAL A 629 33.98 1.41 -16.91
CA VAL A 629 33.47 2.35 -15.89
C VAL A 629 32.12 2.88 -16.38
N MET A 630 31.03 2.62 -15.65
CA MET A 630 29.72 3.24 -15.89
C MET A 630 29.94 4.73 -16.15
N GLN A 631 29.42 5.26 -17.26
CA GLN A 631 29.78 6.61 -17.71
C GLN A 631 29.17 7.67 -16.80
N THR A 632 28.05 7.33 -16.14
CA THR A 632 27.35 8.21 -15.20
C THR A 632 26.88 7.47 -13.95
N GLU A 633 26.70 8.21 -12.85
CA GLU A 633 26.12 7.70 -11.59
C GLU A 633 24.71 7.10 -11.81
N GLN A 634 23.92 7.66 -12.75
CA GLN A 634 22.57 7.17 -13.02
C GLN A 634 22.59 5.77 -13.66
N GLU A 635 23.52 5.50 -14.57
CA GLU A 635 23.66 4.17 -15.21
C GLU A 635 24.01 3.08 -14.19
N GLU A 636 24.90 3.38 -13.24
CA GLU A 636 25.24 2.46 -12.14
C GLU A 636 24.01 2.17 -11.27
N ARG A 637 23.23 3.20 -10.94
CA ARG A 637 22.01 3.05 -10.15
C ARG A 637 20.94 2.24 -10.88
N ASP A 638 20.78 2.49 -12.18
CA ASP A 638 19.82 1.79 -13.04
C ASP A 638 20.14 0.29 -13.09
N ALA A 639 21.42 -0.05 -13.28
CA ALA A 639 21.89 -1.43 -13.28
C ALA A 639 21.66 -2.10 -11.92
N HIS A 640 21.94 -1.42 -10.80
CA HIS A 640 21.68 -1.96 -9.47
C HIS A 640 20.19 -2.17 -9.17
N LEU A 641 19.30 -1.30 -9.65
CA LEU A 641 17.85 -1.47 -9.49
C LEU A 641 17.31 -2.66 -10.30
N LEU A 642 17.79 -2.84 -11.54
CA LEU A 642 17.45 -4.00 -12.36
C LEU A 642 17.99 -5.30 -11.74
N LEU A 643 19.26 -5.27 -11.31
CA LEU A 643 19.90 -6.41 -10.67
C LEU A 643 19.17 -6.82 -9.38
N ARG A 644 18.75 -5.84 -8.56
CA ARG A 644 17.87 -6.09 -7.42
C ARG A 644 16.59 -6.79 -7.86
N SER A 645 15.91 -6.29 -8.88
CA SER A 645 14.61 -6.83 -9.32
C SER A 645 14.72 -8.28 -9.80
N VAL A 646 15.72 -8.61 -10.61
CA VAL A 646 15.95 -9.99 -11.08
C VAL A 646 16.36 -10.92 -9.94
N ILE A 647 17.22 -10.47 -9.03
CA ILE A 647 17.64 -11.25 -7.86
C ILE A 647 16.44 -11.57 -6.96
N ILE A 648 15.63 -10.58 -6.60
CA ILE A 648 14.47 -10.79 -5.72
C ILE A 648 13.47 -11.77 -6.36
N SER A 649 13.32 -11.71 -7.69
CA SER A 649 12.53 -12.69 -8.45
C SER A 649 13.14 -14.10 -8.39
N LEU A 650 14.46 -14.25 -8.57
CA LEU A 650 15.15 -15.55 -8.45
C LEU A 650 15.09 -16.11 -7.03
N VAL A 651 15.24 -15.27 -6.00
CA VAL A 651 15.12 -15.66 -4.58
C VAL A 651 13.71 -16.14 -4.27
N TYR A 652 12.68 -15.44 -4.76
CA TYR A 652 11.29 -15.89 -4.62
C TYR A 652 11.04 -17.24 -5.31
N LEU A 653 11.77 -17.51 -6.40
CA LEU A 653 11.77 -18.80 -7.07
C LEU A 653 12.72 -19.83 -6.43
N GLY A 654 13.26 -19.60 -5.23
CA GLY A 654 14.00 -20.60 -4.47
C GLY A 654 15.53 -20.61 -4.66
N LYS A 655 16.11 -19.62 -5.36
CA LYS A 655 17.56 -19.59 -5.65
C LYS A 655 18.38 -19.02 -4.49
N LYS A 656 18.88 -19.92 -3.63
CA LYS A 656 19.69 -19.58 -2.44
C LYS A 656 21.02 -18.90 -2.79
N ASP A 657 21.70 -19.31 -3.85
CA ASP A 657 22.95 -18.71 -4.31
C ASP A 657 22.78 -17.22 -4.67
N LYS A 658 21.64 -16.85 -5.25
CA LYS A 658 21.32 -15.45 -5.62
C LYS A 658 21.03 -14.59 -4.39
N ARG A 659 20.43 -15.16 -3.34
CA ARG A 659 20.30 -14.49 -2.04
C ARG A 659 21.69 -14.13 -1.47
N GLU A 660 22.61 -15.09 -1.46
CA GLU A 660 23.98 -14.85 -0.96
C GLU A 660 24.72 -13.79 -1.77
N ALA A 661 24.62 -13.87 -3.11
CA ALA A 661 25.20 -12.86 -4.00
C ALA A 661 24.63 -11.46 -3.71
N TYR A 662 23.32 -11.36 -3.43
CA TYR A 662 22.69 -10.09 -3.10
C TYR A 662 23.16 -9.52 -1.77
N LEU A 663 23.20 -10.32 -0.72
CA LEU A 663 23.70 -9.88 0.59
C LEU A 663 25.15 -9.39 0.48
N LYS A 664 26.00 -10.14 -0.26
CA LYS A 664 27.37 -9.72 -0.54
C LYS A 664 27.42 -8.39 -1.29
N MET A 665 26.53 -8.18 -2.26
CA MET A 665 26.44 -6.91 -2.98
C MET A 665 26.03 -5.76 -2.03
N LEU A 666 25.00 -5.96 -1.21
CA LEU A 666 24.53 -4.94 -0.28
C LEU A 666 25.57 -4.57 0.80
N LEU A 667 26.41 -5.53 1.20
CA LEU A 667 27.49 -5.31 2.17
C LEU A 667 28.70 -4.55 1.59
N ASN A 668 28.92 -4.64 0.26
CA ASN A 668 30.16 -4.14 -0.36
C ASN A 668 29.95 -2.93 -1.28
N TYR A 669 28.71 -2.67 -1.71
CA TYR A 669 28.38 -1.60 -2.66
C TYR A 669 27.37 -0.63 -2.02
N PRO A 670 27.83 0.56 -1.55
CA PRO A 670 26.97 1.54 -0.90
C PRO A 670 25.75 1.96 -1.73
N VAL A 671 25.93 2.11 -3.06
CA VAL A 671 24.86 2.45 -4.00
C VAL A 671 23.76 1.39 -4.00
N ALA A 672 24.12 0.11 -4.06
CA ALA A 672 23.17 -1.00 -3.99
C ALA A 672 22.38 -1.00 -2.68
N ASN A 673 23.04 -0.75 -1.55
CA ASN A 673 22.39 -0.67 -0.23
C ASN A 673 21.45 0.54 -0.12
N GLN A 674 21.86 1.71 -0.61
CA GLN A 674 20.98 2.89 -0.66
C GLN A 674 19.73 2.64 -1.51
N ILE A 675 19.88 2.04 -2.70
CA ILE A 675 18.75 1.66 -3.56
C ILE A 675 17.84 0.68 -2.83
N ASN A 676 18.39 -0.32 -2.15
CA ASN A 676 17.60 -1.28 -1.40
C ASN A 676 16.78 -0.61 -0.28
N ARG A 677 17.39 0.27 0.53
CA ARG A 677 16.67 1.00 1.58
C ARG A 677 15.61 1.93 0.99
N GLY A 678 15.99 2.78 0.03
CA GLY A 678 15.09 3.71 -0.63
C GLY A 678 13.90 3.03 -1.30
N PHE A 679 14.13 1.87 -1.95
CA PHE A 679 13.05 1.06 -2.50
C PHE A 679 12.09 0.59 -1.41
N HIS A 680 12.56 0.04 -0.29
CA HIS A 680 11.68 -0.48 0.76
C HIS A 680 10.85 0.63 1.41
N LEU A 681 11.43 1.82 1.61
CA LEU A 681 10.71 2.98 2.14
C LEU A 681 9.58 3.44 1.21
N GLU A 682 9.79 3.44 -0.11
CA GLU A 682 8.71 3.72 -1.07
C GLU A 682 7.71 2.55 -1.15
N TYR A 683 8.20 1.31 -1.14
CA TYR A 683 7.40 0.09 -1.32
C TYR A 683 6.36 -0.12 -0.20
N TYR A 684 6.71 0.22 1.05
CA TYR A 684 5.80 0.17 2.19
C TYR A 684 5.15 1.52 2.53
N GLY A 685 5.58 2.62 1.90
CA GLY A 685 4.88 3.91 1.98
C GLY A 685 5.39 4.89 3.05
N ASP A 686 6.60 4.70 3.60
CA ASP A 686 7.25 5.73 4.42
C ASP A 686 7.67 6.95 3.59
N VAL A 687 8.04 6.73 2.32
CA VAL A 687 8.36 7.78 1.35
C VAL A 687 7.31 7.79 0.25
N PRO A 688 6.63 8.94 0.01
CA PRO A 688 5.62 9.02 -1.03
C PRO A 688 6.25 8.98 -2.43
N ARG A 689 5.61 8.23 -3.33
CA ARG A 689 6.04 8.11 -4.73
C ARG A 689 5.83 9.41 -5.51
N LYS A 690 6.73 9.68 -6.47
CA LYS A 690 6.59 10.75 -7.47
C LYS A 690 6.29 10.15 -8.85
N PRO A 691 5.02 10.04 -9.28
CA PRO A 691 4.60 9.31 -10.49
C PRO A 691 4.93 10.03 -11.80
N ASP A 692 4.91 11.37 -11.81
CA ASP A 692 5.22 12.19 -12.98
C ASP A 692 6.72 12.14 -13.27
N SER A 693 7.50 11.72 -12.27
CA SER A 693 8.91 11.44 -12.41
C SER A 693 9.07 10.02 -12.91
N ARG A 694 9.31 9.89 -14.22
CA ARG A 694 9.90 8.66 -14.78
C ARG A 694 11.28 8.35 -14.21
N MET A 695 11.83 9.24 -13.37
CA MET A 695 13.02 9.00 -12.56
C MET A 695 12.61 8.51 -11.18
N TYR A 696 13.10 7.34 -10.79
CA TYR A 696 13.05 6.89 -9.40
C TYR A 696 14.11 7.66 -8.58
N ASN A 697 13.83 7.91 -7.30
CA ASN A 697 14.78 8.54 -6.39
C ASN A 697 14.94 7.67 -5.14
N TYR A 698 15.56 6.50 -5.30
CA TYR A 698 15.86 5.59 -4.19
C TYR A 698 17.13 6.00 -3.45
N ASN A 699 17.12 7.23 -2.93
CA ASN A 699 18.17 7.78 -2.11
C ASN A 699 17.70 7.80 -0.65
N ASP A 700 18.31 6.93 0.17
CA ASP A 700 18.12 6.97 1.62
C ASP A 700 19.40 7.44 2.32
N ASP A 701 19.38 8.71 2.73
CA ASP A 701 20.42 9.38 3.50
C ASP A 701 20.21 9.25 5.03
N GLY A 702 19.17 8.51 5.44
CA GLY A 702 18.81 8.33 6.85
C GLY A 702 17.98 9.48 7.44
N THR A 703 17.41 10.38 6.63
CA THR A 703 16.54 11.47 7.13
C THR A 703 15.05 11.13 7.11
N ASN A 704 14.62 10.28 6.19
CA ASN A 704 13.22 9.86 6.08
C ASN A 704 12.78 9.00 7.28
N SER A 705 11.48 9.05 7.62
CA SER A 705 10.90 8.11 8.58
C SER A 705 11.02 6.67 8.09
N ILE A 706 10.99 5.72 9.04
CA ILE A 706 11.01 4.28 8.78
C ILE A 706 9.90 3.56 9.56
N ASP A 707 8.91 4.29 10.07
CA ASP A 707 7.93 3.76 11.00
C ASP A 707 7.19 2.54 10.45
N ILE A 708 6.75 2.61 9.19
CA ILE A 708 5.97 1.56 8.55
C ILE A 708 6.90 0.40 8.20
N THR A 709 7.98 0.69 7.45
CA THR A 709 8.96 -0.32 7.01
C THR A 709 9.59 -1.06 8.19
N TYR A 710 9.93 -0.37 9.28
CA TYR A 710 10.48 -0.99 10.49
C TYR A 710 9.51 -2.03 11.04
N ASN A 711 8.24 -1.67 11.26
CA ASN A 711 7.26 -2.57 11.84
C ASN A 711 6.98 -3.76 10.91
N VAL A 712 6.83 -3.53 9.61
CA VAL A 712 6.59 -4.61 8.64
C VAL A 712 7.75 -5.59 8.59
N LEU A 713 8.99 -5.10 8.49
CA LEU A 713 10.18 -5.97 8.46
C LEU A 713 10.36 -6.68 9.80
N MET A 714 10.18 -5.98 10.93
CA MET A 714 10.32 -6.55 12.26
C MET A 714 9.34 -7.72 12.47
N ASN A 715 8.05 -7.51 12.18
CA ASN A 715 7.04 -8.56 12.32
C ASN A 715 7.36 -9.81 11.47
N ARG A 716 7.87 -9.62 10.24
CA ARG A 716 8.28 -10.74 9.37
C ARG A 716 9.46 -11.52 9.96
N ILE A 717 10.44 -10.81 10.50
CA ILE A 717 11.63 -11.40 11.14
C ILE A 717 11.23 -12.16 12.42
N GLU A 718 10.40 -11.57 13.27
CA GLU A 718 9.88 -12.22 14.48
C GLU A 718 9.03 -13.44 14.16
N HIS A 719 8.18 -13.36 13.14
CA HIS A 719 7.39 -14.49 12.69
C HIS A 719 8.28 -15.65 12.23
N TYR A 720 9.34 -15.38 11.47
CA TYR A 720 10.33 -16.39 11.10
C TYR A 720 11.00 -17.02 12.34
N LEU A 721 11.48 -16.19 13.27
CA LEU A 721 12.22 -16.65 14.47
C LEU A 721 11.35 -17.37 15.51
N SER A 722 10.03 -17.19 15.46
CA SER A 722 9.05 -17.85 16.33
C SER A 722 8.39 -19.08 15.70
N SER A 723 8.44 -19.22 14.37
CA SER A 723 7.79 -20.32 13.66
C SER A 723 8.52 -21.65 13.86
N VAL A 724 7.78 -22.66 14.34
CA VAL A 724 8.26 -24.06 14.45
C VAL A 724 8.23 -24.78 13.08
N LYS A 725 7.52 -24.22 12.09
CA LYS A 725 7.24 -24.86 10.78
C LYS A 725 7.94 -24.20 9.58
N GLY A 726 8.71 -23.14 9.77
CA GLY A 726 9.08 -22.24 8.66
C GLY A 726 10.55 -21.82 8.60
N MET A 727 11.50 -22.75 8.56
CA MET A 727 12.92 -22.45 8.25
C MET A 727 13.18 -22.14 6.76
N GLU A 728 12.16 -22.08 5.90
CA GLU A 728 12.31 -21.97 4.43
C GLU A 728 12.09 -20.56 3.84
N ASP A 729 11.77 -19.52 4.61
CA ASP A 729 11.69 -18.16 4.04
C ASP A 729 13.08 -17.63 3.65
N LEU A 730 13.38 -17.70 2.36
CA LEU A 730 14.63 -17.20 1.79
C LEU A 730 14.78 -15.68 1.89
N ASN A 731 13.72 -14.94 2.21
CA ASN A 731 13.79 -13.48 2.38
C ASN A 731 14.21 -13.07 3.79
N PHE A 732 14.24 -13.99 4.77
CA PHE A 732 14.60 -13.67 6.16
C PHE A 732 15.90 -12.86 6.24
N GLN A 733 16.98 -13.35 5.64
CA GLN A 733 18.28 -12.67 5.67
C GLN A 733 18.24 -11.29 5.01
N ILE A 734 17.50 -11.14 3.90
CA ILE A 734 17.36 -9.86 3.18
C ILE A 734 16.55 -8.86 4.01
N ASN A 735 15.46 -9.30 4.63
CA ASN A 735 14.62 -8.49 5.51
C ASN A 735 15.43 -8.01 6.73
N LEU A 736 16.17 -8.93 7.37
CA LEU A 736 17.02 -8.61 8.52
C LEU A 736 18.14 -7.64 8.15
N PHE A 737 18.85 -7.89 7.04
CA PHE A 737 19.87 -6.97 6.55
C PHE A 737 19.29 -5.57 6.29
N THR A 738 18.14 -5.51 5.60
CA THR A 738 17.49 -4.24 5.25
C THR A 738 17.07 -3.47 6.49
N LEU A 739 16.50 -4.15 7.50
CA LEU A 739 16.13 -3.53 8.77
C LEU A 739 17.38 -3.01 9.51
N CYS A 740 18.45 -3.81 9.57
CA CYS A 740 19.72 -3.41 10.17
C CYS A 740 20.30 -2.17 9.48
N SER A 741 20.32 -2.16 8.14
CA SER A 741 20.91 -1.05 7.39
C SER A 741 20.06 0.24 7.46
N LEU A 742 18.72 0.13 7.54
CA LEU A 742 17.82 1.26 7.79
C LEU A 742 18.07 1.92 9.15
N VAL A 743 18.24 1.10 10.18
CA VAL A 743 18.58 1.57 11.54
C VAL A 743 19.99 2.13 11.59
N GLN A 744 20.97 1.43 11.02
CA GLN A 744 22.37 1.87 10.97
C GLN A 744 22.52 3.25 10.33
N ALA A 745 21.82 3.52 9.23
CA ALA A 745 21.83 4.83 8.55
C ALA A 745 21.29 6.00 9.41
N ARG A 746 20.62 5.67 10.53
CA ARG A 746 19.95 6.59 11.46
C ARG A 746 20.55 6.59 12.86
N LEU A 747 21.54 5.75 13.14
CA LEU A 747 22.22 5.76 14.44
C LEU A 747 22.92 7.11 14.69
N GLY A 748 22.72 7.67 15.87
CA GLY A 748 23.26 8.98 16.24
C GLY A 748 22.54 10.19 15.64
N LYS A 749 21.42 9.99 14.92
CA LYS A 749 20.58 11.07 14.37
C LYS A 749 19.28 11.24 15.17
N ASP A 750 18.68 12.43 15.11
CA ASP A 750 17.35 12.69 15.64
C ASP A 750 16.31 11.91 14.81
N GLY A 751 15.46 11.10 15.46
CA GLY A 751 14.34 10.42 14.78
C GLY A 751 14.24 8.90 15.00
N LEU A 752 15.24 8.27 15.63
CA LEU A 752 15.18 6.86 16.01
C LEU A 752 14.99 6.71 17.53
N SER A 753 13.94 6.00 17.96
CA SER A 753 13.68 5.79 19.39
C SER A 753 14.62 4.73 19.99
N GLU A 754 15.04 4.94 21.25
CA GLU A 754 15.86 3.96 21.98
C GLU A 754 15.20 2.59 22.07
N GLY A 755 13.86 2.55 22.14
CA GLY A 755 13.09 1.31 22.14
C GLY A 755 13.30 0.48 20.86
N ARG A 756 13.33 1.13 19.68
CA ARG A 756 13.58 0.44 18.41
C ARG A 756 14.99 -0.11 18.29
N ILE A 757 15.98 0.66 18.79
CA ILE A 757 17.38 0.24 18.81
C ILE A 757 17.55 -0.99 19.70
N ARG A 758 16.95 -0.97 20.90
CA ARG A 758 16.96 -2.11 21.82
C ARG A 758 16.31 -3.35 21.20
N HIS A 759 15.14 -3.17 20.59
CA HIS A 759 14.42 -4.28 19.97
C HIS A 759 15.19 -4.89 18.79
N LEU A 760 15.81 -4.05 17.93
CA LEU A 760 16.68 -4.56 16.87
C LEU A 760 17.85 -5.37 17.46
N LYS A 761 18.49 -4.87 18.52
CA LYS A 761 19.60 -5.57 19.17
C LYS A 761 19.17 -6.96 19.67
N GLU A 762 18.02 -7.06 20.34
CA GLU A 762 17.47 -8.33 20.82
C GLU A 762 17.25 -9.33 19.67
N ILE A 763 16.77 -8.85 18.53
CA ILE A 763 16.55 -9.67 17.33
C ILE A 763 17.88 -10.12 16.70
N ILE A 764 18.89 -9.25 16.67
CA ILE A 764 20.24 -9.63 16.26
C ILE A 764 20.79 -10.72 17.18
N ASP A 765 20.64 -10.57 18.50
CA ASP A 765 21.07 -11.56 19.49
C ASP A 765 20.39 -12.92 19.29
N ILE A 766 19.07 -12.93 19.13
CA ILE A 766 18.31 -14.16 18.86
C ILE A 766 18.78 -14.81 17.55
N THR A 767 19.01 -14.02 16.50
CA THR A 767 19.46 -14.52 15.20
C THR A 767 20.86 -15.14 15.30
N LEU A 768 21.80 -14.46 15.97
CA LEU A 768 23.16 -14.97 16.16
C LEU A 768 23.18 -16.26 17.00
N GLN A 769 22.20 -16.47 17.88
CA GLN A 769 22.07 -17.70 18.67
C GLN A 769 21.39 -18.85 17.91
N LYS A 770 20.28 -18.56 17.21
CA LYS A 770 19.44 -19.59 16.58
C LYS A 770 19.83 -19.92 15.13
N GLU A 771 20.29 -18.93 14.38
CA GLU A 771 20.46 -19.00 12.93
C GLU A 771 21.94 -18.93 12.49
N GLN A 772 22.90 -19.11 13.41
CA GLN A 772 24.33 -18.98 13.13
C GLN A 772 24.81 -19.85 11.94
N GLY A 773 24.25 -21.05 11.78
CA GLY A 773 24.57 -21.96 10.68
C GLY A 773 23.87 -21.64 9.35
N ASN A 774 22.85 -20.79 9.36
CA ASN A 774 22.03 -20.44 8.19
C ASN A 774 22.38 -19.08 7.58
N ILE A 775 23.29 -18.33 8.21
CA ILE A 775 23.83 -17.06 7.71
C ILE A 775 25.31 -17.22 7.36
N ASN A 776 25.74 -16.58 6.27
CA ASN A 776 27.14 -16.61 5.87
C ASN A 776 28.03 -15.81 6.86
N ILE A 777 29.34 -16.05 6.82
CA ILE A 777 30.30 -15.46 7.76
C ILE A 777 30.36 -13.92 7.69
N ASP A 778 30.20 -13.33 6.50
CA ASP A 778 30.25 -11.88 6.30
C ASP A 778 29.01 -11.20 6.88
N PHE A 779 27.83 -11.79 6.68
CA PHE A 779 26.59 -11.28 7.27
C PHE A 779 26.60 -11.46 8.79
N ARG A 780 27.12 -12.58 9.30
CA ARG A 780 27.36 -12.78 10.74
C ARG A 780 28.30 -11.72 11.31
N ALA A 781 29.37 -11.40 10.59
CA ALA A 781 30.32 -10.36 10.97
C ALA A 781 29.65 -8.97 11.00
N TYR A 782 28.83 -8.65 10.01
CA TYR A 782 28.04 -7.41 9.97
C TYR A 782 27.08 -7.28 11.16
N LEU A 783 26.31 -8.34 11.45
CA LEU A 783 25.38 -8.36 12.59
C LEU A 783 26.13 -8.20 13.92
N THR A 784 27.28 -8.85 14.07
CA THR A 784 28.11 -8.77 15.27
C THR A 784 28.69 -7.36 15.45
N MET A 785 29.22 -6.76 14.39
CA MET A 785 29.71 -5.38 14.38
C MET A 785 28.61 -4.40 14.81
N LEU A 786 27.44 -4.47 14.16
CA LEU A 786 26.33 -3.56 14.45
C LEU A 786 25.82 -3.71 15.90
N LYS A 787 25.72 -4.95 16.39
CA LYS A 787 25.35 -5.23 17.77
C LYS A 787 26.34 -4.59 18.76
N GLU A 788 27.64 -4.86 18.59
CA GLU A 788 28.68 -4.32 19.47
C GLU A 788 28.68 -2.79 19.47
N ASP A 789 28.47 -2.17 18.30
CA ASP A 789 28.39 -0.72 18.18
C ASP A 789 27.18 -0.12 18.86
N ILE A 790 26.02 -0.79 18.78
CA ILE A 790 24.82 -0.38 19.51
C ILE A 790 25.04 -0.50 21.02
N GLU A 791 25.65 -1.59 21.48
CA GLU A 791 25.90 -1.84 22.91
C GLU A 791 26.87 -0.82 23.51
N LYS A 792 27.97 -0.54 22.81
CA LYS A 792 29.03 0.36 23.26
C LYS A 792 28.77 1.82 22.89
N LYS A 793 27.74 2.08 22.07
CA LYS A 793 27.44 3.38 21.45
C LYS A 793 28.61 3.90 20.59
N THR A 794 29.25 3.01 19.83
CA THR A 794 30.49 3.27 19.05
C THR A 794 30.28 3.44 17.55
N TYR A 795 29.08 3.81 17.10
CA TYR A 795 28.71 3.93 15.68
C TYR A 795 29.14 5.25 15.00
N PHE A 796 30.00 6.07 15.63
CA PHE A 796 30.58 7.26 15.00
C PHE A 796 31.93 6.93 14.35
N PRO A 797 32.31 7.59 13.24
CA PRO A 797 33.48 7.19 12.43
C PRO A 797 34.82 7.22 13.19
N TYR A 798 34.96 8.11 14.18
CA TYR A 798 36.20 8.23 14.94
C TYR A 798 36.47 7.01 15.83
N PHE A 799 35.46 6.24 16.23
CA PHE A 799 35.65 5.06 17.07
C PHE A 799 36.42 3.95 16.36
N LEU A 800 36.21 3.76 15.06
CA LEU A 800 37.01 2.82 14.28
C LEU A 800 38.48 3.25 14.26
N TYR A 801 38.72 4.55 14.07
CA TYR A 801 40.07 5.10 14.11
C TYR A 801 40.71 4.90 15.49
N GLU A 802 40.00 5.22 16.58
CA GLU A 802 40.50 4.99 17.95
C GLU A 802 40.81 3.52 18.22
N LYS A 803 39.95 2.60 17.74
CA LYS A 803 40.17 1.15 17.86
C LYS A 803 41.45 0.74 17.15
N LEU A 804 41.62 1.08 15.87
CA LEU A 804 42.82 0.76 15.09
C LEU A 804 44.07 1.48 15.63
N TYR A 805 43.92 2.69 16.15
CA TYR A 805 45.01 3.41 16.83
C TYR A 805 45.51 2.66 18.07
N GLY A 806 44.66 1.80 18.66
CA GLY A 806 44.99 0.93 19.77
C GLY A 806 45.96 -0.22 19.43
N VAL A 807 46.19 -0.55 18.15
CA VAL A 807 47.12 -1.63 17.74
C VAL A 807 48.53 -1.41 18.30
N LYS A 808 48.96 -0.15 18.42
CA LYS A 808 50.26 0.22 19.02
C LYS A 808 50.41 -0.17 20.50
N ASN A 809 49.30 -0.46 21.18
CA ASN A 809 49.29 -0.84 22.59
C ASN A 809 49.39 -2.37 22.77
N ILE A 810 49.32 -3.15 21.69
CA ILE A 810 49.42 -4.61 21.73
C ILE A 810 50.90 -4.98 21.63
N VAL A 811 51.47 -5.49 22.72
CA VAL A 811 52.85 -5.98 22.76
C VAL A 811 52.92 -7.35 22.08
N ARG A 812 53.97 -7.60 21.29
CA ARG A 812 54.23 -8.93 20.71
C ARG A 812 54.62 -9.91 21.83
N LYS A 813 53.68 -10.74 22.23
CA LYS A 813 53.72 -11.67 23.36
C LYS A 813 54.88 -12.67 23.25
N GLY A 814 55.26 -13.01 22.02
CA GLY A 814 56.45 -13.83 21.76
C GLY A 814 57.74 -13.26 22.36
N TRP A 815 57.91 -11.94 22.41
CA TRP A 815 59.09 -11.31 23.03
C TRP A 815 58.97 -11.26 24.55
N GLU A 816 57.78 -10.95 25.05
CA GLU A 816 57.51 -10.87 26.50
C GLU A 816 57.73 -12.20 27.21
N GLN A 817 57.34 -13.32 26.59
CA GLN A 817 57.50 -14.66 27.15
C GLN A 817 58.85 -15.31 26.78
N GLY A 818 59.44 -14.92 25.65
CA GLY A 818 60.60 -15.59 25.09
C GLY A 818 61.94 -15.08 25.61
N ILE A 819 62.03 -13.82 26.08
CA ILE A 819 63.27 -13.21 26.59
C ILE A 819 63.36 -13.43 28.10
N ILE A 820 64.44 -14.05 28.56
CA ILE A 820 64.59 -14.47 29.98
C ILE A 820 65.41 -13.50 30.84
N ASN A 821 66.08 -12.51 30.23
CA ASN A 821 66.93 -11.54 30.91
C ASN A 821 66.47 -10.09 30.68
N ASP A 822 66.72 -9.20 31.65
CA ASP A 822 66.23 -7.81 31.63
C ASP A 822 67.10 -6.84 30.81
N VAL A 823 67.87 -7.35 29.84
CA VAL A 823 68.81 -6.54 29.03
C VAL A 823 68.11 -5.67 27.99
N ILE A 824 66.89 -6.03 27.60
CA ILE A 824 66.07 -5.26 26.68
C ILE A 824 65.17 -4.32 27.48
N ASN A 825 65.37 -3.01 27.31
CA ASN A 825 64.53 -2.00 27.93
C ASN A 825 63.12 -2.03 27.33
N LYS A 826 62.11 -2.22 28.19
CA LYS A 826 60.69 -2.18 27.79
C LYS A 826 60.27 -0.77 27.31
N PRO A 827 59.29 -0.66 26.40
CA PRO A 827 58.46 -1.75 25.86
C PRO A 827 59.17 -2.57 24.78
N TYR A 828 58.85 -3.87 24.72
CA TYR A 828 59.18 -4.70 23.56
C TYR A 828 58.38 -4.21 22.33
N GLU A 829 58.85 -4.62 21.15
CA GLU A 829 58.15 -4.42 19.87
C GLU A 829 56.64 -4.67 20.01
N ASN A 830 55.86 -3.69 19.58
CA ASN A 830 54.41 -3.81 19.49
C ASN A 830 53.96 -4.18 18.08
N VAL A 831 52.70 -4.58 17.93
CA VAL A 831 52.13 -5.04 16.66
C VAL A 831 52.17 -3.95 15.59
N ALA A 832 51.98 -2.68 15.94
CA ALA A 832 52.06 -1.59 14.96
C ALA A 832 53.49 -1.39 14.42
N GLU A 833 54.51 -1.55 15.28
CA GLU A 833 55.92 -1.53 14.86
C GLU A 833 56.23 -2.72 13.94
N HIS A 834 55.77 -3.92 14.30
CA HIS A 834 55.91 -5.13 13.49
C HIS A 834 55.31 -4.94 12.09
N ILE A 835 54.05 -4.47 12.00
CA ILE A 835 53.39 -4.16 10.72
C ILE A 835 54.20 -3.15 9.91
N TYR A 836 54.62 -2.03 10.53
CA TYR A 836 55.35 -0.97 9.84
C TYR A 836 56.70 -1.45 9.29
N TYR A 837 57.48 -2.17 10.09
CA TYR A 837 58.78 -2.66 9.66
C TYR A 837 58.66 -3.80 8.64
N THR A 838 57.61 -4.62 8.73
CA THR A 838 57.31 -5.63 7.70
C THR A 838 56.92 -4.96 6.38
N TRP A 839 56.12 -3.90 6.43
CA TRP A 839 55.77 -3.11 5.25
C TRP A 839 56.99 -2.44 4.63
N MET A 840 57.86 -1.85 5.45
CA MET A 840 59.11 -1.23 5.01
C MET A 840 60.02 -2.27 4.32
N LEU A 841 60.06 -3.50 4.85
CA LEU A 841 60.75 -4.62 4.23
C LEU A 841 60.25 -4.89 2.81
N GLY A 842 58.92 -5.01 2.67
CA GLY A 842 58.30 -5.21 1.38
C GLY A 842 58.58 -4.03 0.43
N MET A 843 58.44 -2.81 0.92
CA MET A 843 58.60 -1.59 0.11
C MET A 843 60.01 -1.51 -0.50
N LEU A 844 61.05 -1.81 0.30
CA LEU A 844 62.44 -1.71 -0.11
C LEU A 844 62.91 -2.87 -1.00
N TYR A 845 62.45 -4.09 -0.74
CA TYR A 845 63.05 -5.29 -1.34
C TYR A 845 62.18 -6.00 -2.38
N LEU A 846 60.88 -5.70 -2.44
CA LEU A 846 60.01 -6.25 -3.48
C LEU A 846 60.20 -5.51 -4.81
N PRO A 847 60.30 -6.24 -5.94
CA PRO A 847 60.41 -5.63 -7.26
C PRO A 847 59.12 -4.92 -7.66
N GLU A 848 59.24 -3.82 -8.41
CA GLU A 848 58.07 -3.12 -8.98
C GLU A 848 57.35 -3.99 -10.02
N GLU A 849 58.12 -4.71 -10.84
CA GLU A 849 57.61 -5.59 -11.88
C GLU A 849 57.62 -7.07 -11.44
N PRO A 850 56.68 -7.90 -11.94
CA PRO A 850 56.68 -9.33 -11.68
C PRO A 850 58.02 -10.00 -12.05
N PRO A 851 58.59 -10.84 -11.17
CA PRO A 851 59.67 -11.74 -11.56
C PRO A 851 59.32 -12.56 -12.80
N LYS A 852 60.32 -12.87 -13.64
CA LYS A 852 60.11 -13.60 -14.92
C LYS A 852 59.62 -15.04 -14.74
N GLU A 853 59.73 -15.57 -13.53
CA GLU A 853 59.31 -16.92 -13.17
C GLU A 853 57.78 -17.06 -13.26
N MET A 854 57.30 -18.17 -13.84
CA MET A 854 55.87 -18.36 -14.15
C MET A 854 54.97 -18.30 -12.90
N ASP A 855 55.49 -18.70 -11.74
CA ASP A 855 54.79 -18.66 -10.45
C ASP A 855 54.43 -17.23 -9.99
N TYR A 856 55.07 -16.21 -10.57
CA TYR A 856 54.84 -14.79 -10.25
C TYR A 856 53.98 -14.08 -11.29
N LYS A 857 53.32 -14.80 -12.21
CA LYS A 857 52.46 -14.19 -13.24
C LYS A 857 51.41 -13.22 -12.67
N ASN A 858 50.88 -13.51 -11.49
CA ASN A 858 49.85 -12.70 -10.81
C ASN A 858 50.42 -11.86 -9.66
N TYR A 859 51.74 -11.68 -9.60
CA TYR A 859 52.39 -10.84 -8.61
C TYR A 859 51.99 -9.37 -8.77
N ASP A 860 51.70 -8.72 -7.64
CA ASP A 860 51.37 -7.31 -7.54
C ASP A 860 51.94 -6.78 -6.23
N LYS A 861 53.01 -5.96 -6.33
CA LYS A 861 53.70 -5.36 -5.17
C LYS A 861 52.72 -4.65 -4.25
N LYS A 862 51.76 -3.90 -4.81
CA LYS A 862 50.79 -3.13 -4.02
C LYS A 862 49.90 -4.06 -3.22
N LYS A 863 49.38 -5.14 -3.82
CA LYS A 863 48.56 -6.13 -3.08
C LYS A 863 49.32 -6.79 -1.94
N VAL A 864 50.61 -7.11 -2.14
CA VAL A 864 51.46 -7.66 -1.07
C VAL A 864 51.57 -6.65 0.08
N LEU A 865 51.87 -5.39 -0.23
CA LEU A 865 52.00 -4.34 0.77
C LEU A 865 50.67 -4.03 1.49
N ASP A 866 49.56 -3.98 0.77
CA ASP A 866 48.22 -3.81 1.32
C ASP A 866 47.87 -4.95 2.30
N ALA A 867 48.22 -6.20 1.96
CA ALA A 867 48.03 -7.35 2.85
C ALA A 867 48.87 -7.23 4.13
N VAL A 868 50.13 -6.83 4.01
CA VAL A 868 51.02 -6.60 5.15
C VAL A 868 50.50 -5.49 6.07
N LEU A 869 49.90 -4.42 5.54
CA LEU A 869 49.40 -3.32 6.37
C LEU A 869 48.27 -3.72 7.32
N ILE A 870 47.52 -4.76 6.97
CA ILE A 870 46.30 -5.12 7.69
C ILE A 870 46.35 -6.48 8.40
N HIS A 871 47.39 -7.29 8.17
CA HIS A 871 47.40 -8.69 8.58
C HIS A 871 47.12 -8.91 10.07
N ASP A 872 47.73 -8.10 10.93
CA ASP A 872 47.56 -8.24 12.38
C ASP A 872 46.53 -7.27 12.98
N TRP A 873 45.66 -6.65 12.16
CA TRP A 873 44.63 -5.74 12.69
C TRP A 873 43.64 -6.43 13.64
N ALA A 874 43.37 -7.72 13.43
CA ALA A 874 42.47 -8.50 14.28
C ALA A 874 43.00 -8.68 15.71
N GLU A 875 44.32 -8.54 15.92
CA GLU A 875 44.96 -8.69 17.23
C GLU A 875 44.51 -7.63 18.24
N ILE A 876 43.91 -6.52 17.78
CA ILE A 876 43.25 -5.57 18.68
C ILE A 876 42.11 -6.20 19.50
N ASP A 877 41.45 -7.21 18.94
CA ASP A 877 40.33 -7.92 19.57
C ASP A 877 40.77 -9.27 20.15
N VAL A 878 41.70 -9.97 19.51
CA VAL A 878 42.10 -11.33 19.92
C VAL A 878 43.39 -11.36 20.75
N GLY A 879 44.23 -10.32 20.68
CA GLY A 879 45.61 -10.27 21.20
C GLY A 879 46.65 -10.91 20.27
N ASP A 880 47.95 -10.66 20.49
CA ASP A 880 49.03 -11.37 19.80
C ASP A 880 49.15 -12.82 20.32
N ALA A 881 49.35 -13.77 19.42
CA ALA A 881 49.46 -15.20 19.74
C ALA A 881 50.88 -15.73 19.49
N VAL A 882 51.40 -16.53 20.41
CA VAL A 882 52.66 -17.28 20.19
C VAL A 882 52.40 -18.54 19.34
N PRO A 883 53.42 -19.16 18.70
CA PRO A 883 53.22 -20.31 17.83
C PRO A 883 52.48 -21.50 18.46
N SER A 884 52.63 -21.73 19.76
CA SER A 884 51.90 -22.77 20.51
C SER A 884 50.41 -22.44 20.72
N GLU A 885 50.01 -21.18 20.57
CA GLU A 885 48.63 -20.69 20.67
C GLU A 885 47.95 -20.54 19.28
N ASP A 886 48.69 -20.68 18.18
CA ASP A 886 48.21 -20.61 16.79
C ASP A 886 47.45 -21.91 16.38
N THR A 887 46.31 -22.11 17.03
CA THR A 887 45.38 -23.20 16.76
C THR A 887 44.42 -22.88 15.62
N GLU A 888 43.75 -23.89 15.06
CA GLU A 888 42.73 -23.68 14.02
C GLU A 888 41.57 -22.81 14.54
N GLU A 889 41.08 -23.07 15.75
CA GLU A 889 40.04 -22.27 16.41
C GLU A 889 40.45 -20.80 16.57
N ARG A 890 41.73 -20.55 16.89
CA ARG A 890 42.30 -19.20 16.99
C ARG A 890 42.27 -18.48 15.65
N ARG A 891 42.72 -19.14 14.57
CA ARG A 891 42.71 -18.58 13.21
C ARG A 891 41.30 -18.30 12.69
N GLU A 892 40.34 -19.16 13.02
CA GLU A 892 38.92 -18.92 12.70
C GLU A 892 38.37 -17.71 13.45
N LEU A 893 38.72 -17.56 14.74
CA LEU A 893 38.35 -16.39 15.54
C LEU A 893 38.98 -15.11 14.98
N GLU A 894 40.26 -15.14 14.61
CA GLU A 894 40.98 -14.01 14.04
C GLU A 894 40.35 -13.54 12.73
N ASP A 895 40.08 -14.45 11.78
CA ASP A 895 39.35 -14.10 10.55
C ASP A 895 37.98 -13.54 10.84
N PHE A 896 37.26 -14.12 11.79
CA PHE A 896 35.94 -13.61 12.13
C PHE A 896 36.03 -12.18 12.70
N ARG A 897 36.98 -11.89 13.60
CA ARG A 897 37.21 -10.54 14.13
C ARG A 897 37.70 -9.57 13.06
N MET A 898 38.55 -10.02 12.14
CA MET A 898 38.97 -9.21 11.00
C MET A 898 37.79 -8.83 10.12
N ARG A 899 36.92 -9.80 9.78
CA ARG A 899 35.67 -9.51 9.04
C ARG A 899 34.79 -8.53 9.80
N VAL A 900 34.58 -8.71 11.10
CA VAL A 900 33.81 -7.77 11.95
C VAL A 900 34.38 -6.36 11.84
N LEU A 901 35.70 -6.20 11.91
CA LEU A 901 36.38 -4.92 11.77
C LEU A 901 36.13 -4.32 10.37
N LEU A 902 36.31 -5.10 9.30
CA LEU A 902 36.14 -4.63 7.93
C LEU A 902 34.69 -4.30 7.55
N MET A 903 33.68 -4.73 8.31
CA MET A 903 32.28 -4.36 8.08
C MET A 903 31.95 -2.92 8.48
N HIS A 904 32.84 -2.20 9.16
CA HIS A 904 32.60 -0.79 9.50
C HIS A 904 32.54 0.11 8.25
N ASP A 905 33.04 -0.35 7.10
CA ASP A 905 32.88 0.35 5.81
C ASP A 905 31.41 0.47 5.33
N THR A 906 30.48 -0.22 6.01
CA THR A 906 29.04 -0.07 5.79
C THR A 906 28.46 1.24 6.36
N TYR A 907 29.19 1.95 7.23
CA TYR A 907 28.82 3.29 7.69
C TYR A 907 29.16 4.35 6.62
N SER A 908 28.25 5.30 6.39
CA SER A 908 28.33 6.26 5.28
C SER A 908 29.54 7.20 5.29
N TYR A 909 30.20 7.37 6.44
CA TYR A 909 31.35 8.27 6.61
C TYR A 909 32.69 7.51 6.65
N ILE A 910 32.66 6.19 6.49
CA ILE A 910 33.86 5.34 6.47
C ILE A 910 34.15 5.01 5.01
N GLY A 911 35.42 5.13 4.62
CA GLY A 911 35.85 4.81 3.25
C GLY A 911 35.65 3.33 2.94
N ASN A 912 35.34 3.02 1.69
CA ASN A 912 35.14 1.66 1.22
C ASN A 912 36.39 0.78 1.49
N MET A 913 36.22 -0.36 2.16
CA MET A 913 37.30 -1.28 2.54
C MET A 913 37.32 -2.56 1.69
N LEU A 914 36.70 -2.56 0.51
CA LEU A 914 36.64 -3.71 -0.41
C LEU A 914 38.03 -4.23 -0.77
N GLN A 915 39.01 -3.34 -0.95
CA GLN A 915 40.39 -3.76 -1.20
C GLN A 915 40.98 -4.50 0.00
N CYS A 916 40.77 -4.00 1.23
CA CYS A 916 41.19 -4.67 2.47
C CYS A 916 40.55 -6.06 2.59
N LYS A 917 39.25 -6.17 2.32
CA LYS A 917 38.52 -7.45 2.30
C LYS A 917 39.14 -8.45 1.30
N LYS A 918 39.43 -7.99 0.07
CA LYS A 918 40.07 -8.81 -0.97
C LYS A 918 41.47 -9.28 -0.60
N VAL A 919 42.31 -8.40 -0.03
CA VAL A 919 43.67 -8.80 0.37
C VAL A 919 43.67 -9.69 1.60
N TRP A 920 42.73 -9.51 2.53
CA TRP A 920 42.54 -10.41 3.66
C TRP A 920 42.12 -11.82 3.22
N ASP A 921 41.19 -11.93 2.28
CA ASP A 921 40.73 -13.23 1.75
C ASP A 921 41.87 -14.05 1.10
N VAL A 922 42.93 -13.40 0.61
CA VAL A 922 44.12 -14.09 0.07
C VAL A 922 45.24 -14.24 1.10
N TYR A 923 45.23 -13.46 2.18
CA TYR A 923 46.19 -13.56 3.26
C TYR A 923 45.98 -14.89 4.02
N ASN A 924 46.96 -15.78 3.87
CA ASN A 924 47.06 -17.11 4.50
C ASN A 924 45.81 -18.03 4.42
N ARG A 925 45.03 -17.97 3.33
CA ARG A 925 43.89 -18.89 3.07
C ARG A 925 44.03 -19.76 1.82
N GLY A 926 45.09 -19.54 1.04
CA GLY A 926 45.43 -20.41 -0.07
C GLY A 926 46.94 -20.40 -0.27
N LYS A 927 47.59 -21.56 -0.15
CA LYS A 927 49.00 -21.73 -0.56
C LYS A 927 49.25 -21.42 -2.05
N SER A 928 48.19 -21.14 -2.81
CA SER A 928 48.18 -20.87 -4.24
C SER A 928 48.31 -19.40 -4.64
N ASP A 929 47.87 -18.43 -3.82
CA ASP A 929 48.02 -17.01 -4.20
C ASP A 929 49.42 -16.51 -3.85
N ILE A 930 50.15 -16.06 -4.87
CA ILE A 930 51.55 -15.64 -4.72
C ILE A 930 51.68 -14.38 -3.84
N ASN A 931 50.72 -13.46 -3.87
CA ASN A 931 50.80 -12.21 -3.12
C ASN A 931 50.59 -12.45 -1.63
N GLY A 932 49.55 -13.21 -1.28
CA GLY A 932 49.31 -13.61 0.11
C GLY A 932 50.47 -14.41 0.69
N LYS A 933 51.07 -15.30 -0.12
CA LYS A 933 52.24 -16.09 0.28
C LYS A 933 53.48 -15.22 0.55
N ILE A 934 53.77 -14.24 -0.31
CA ILE A 934 54.90 -13.32 -0.10
C ILE A 934 54.65 -12.45 1.13
N ALA A 935 53.44 -11.94 1.34
CA ALA A 935 53.10 -11.16 2.53
C ALA A 935 53.34 -11.96 3.83
N TYR A 936 52.90 -13.22 3.86
CA TYR A 936 53.18 -14.13 4.97
C TYR A 936 54.69 -14.40 5.17
N GLU A 937 55.45 -14.59 4.09
CA GLU A 937 56.90 -14.76 4.19
C GLU A 937 57.61 -13.49 4.69
N LEU A 938 57.13 -12.30 4.32
CA LEU A 938 57.67 -11.03 4.83
C LEU A 938 57.44 -10.88 6.34
N ASP A 939 56.24 -11.23 6.84
CA ASP A 939 55.94 -11.29 8.29
C ASP A 939 57.00 -12.16 9.01
N LYS A 940 57.26 -13.37 8.48
CA LYS A 940 58.27 -14.26 9.08
C LYS A 940 59.70 -13.71 8.98
N ILE A 941 60.06 -13.07 7.87
CA ILE A 941 61.40 -12.48 7.69
C ILE A 941 61.61 -11.32 8.68
N GLN A 942 60.61 -10.46 8.87
CA GLN A 942 60.71 -9.37 9.85
C GLN A 942 60.87 -9.93 11.26
N ALA A 943 60.06 -10.91 11.63
CA ALA A 943 60.11 -11.51 12.96
C ALA A 943 61.46 -12.19 13.24
N LEU A 944 62.03 -12.86 12.23
CA LEU A 944 63.41 -13.38 12.29
C LEU A 944 64.42 -12.25 12.47
N TYR A 945 64.34 -11.19 11.68
CA TYR A 945 65.26 -10.06 11.80
C TYR A 945 65.26 -9.47 13.21
N GLN A 946 64.07 -9.30 13.80
CA GLN A 946 63.88 -8.78 15.14
C GLN A 946 64.46 -9.71 16.21
N PHE A 947 64.29 -11.03 16.08
CA PHE A 947 64.94 -12.02 16.95
C PHE A 947 66.46 -11.80 17.01
N TYR A 948 67.11 -11.67 15.85
CA TYR A 948 68.56 -11.43 15.80
C TYR A 948 68.94 -10.04 16.31
N GLN A 949 68.08 -9.02 16.16
CA GLN A 949 68.34 -7.70 16.76
C GLN A 949 68.41 -7.80 18.28
N TYR A 950 67.40 -8.39 18.92
CA TYR A 950 67.41 -8.59 20.36
C TYR A 950 68.57 -9.48 20.81
N ARG A 951 68.87 -10.56 20.09
CA ARG A 951 70.04 -11.41 20.39
C ARG A 951 71.36 -10.63 20.34
N SER A 952 71.52 -9.75 19.35
CA SER A 952 72.73 -8.90 19.23
C SER A 952 72.85 -7.84 20.33
N GLN A 953 71.73 -7.47 20.94
CA GLN A 953 71.67 -6.59 22.12
C GLN A 953 71.89 -7.34 23.44
N GLY A 954 72.11 -8.66 23.38
CA GLY A 954 72.41 -9.51 24.53
C GLY A 954 71.21 -10.28 25.09
N ALA A 955 70.04 -10.23 24.44
CA ALA A 955 68.87 -10.98 24.90
C ALA A 955 69.14 -12.50 24.88
N GLU A 956 68.81 -13.15 25.99
CA GLU A 956 68.79 -14.60 26.12
C GLU A 956 67.35 -15.09 25.91
N PHE A 957 67.20 -16.19 25.18
CA PHE A 957 65.90 -16.74 24.81
C PHE A 957 65.69 -18.12 25.41
N THR A 958 64.43 -18.48 25.66
CA THR A 958 64.06 -19.86 26.01
C THR A 958 64.38 -20.82 24.85
N ASP A 959 64.69 -22.08 25.17
CA ASP A 959 64.98 -23.12 24.16
C ASP A 959 63.81 -23.31 23.18
N GLU A 960 62.58 -23.25 23.69
CA GLU A 960 61.35 -23.29 22.89
C GLU A 960 61.31 -22.15 21.88
N LYS A 961 61.65 -20.93 22.30
CA LYS A 961 61.66 -19.76 21.43
C LYS A 961 62.73 -19.89 20.33
N VAL A 962 63.93 -20.40 20.67
CA VAL A 962 64.98 -20.67 19.68
C VAL A 962 64.49 -21.68 18.63
N LEU A 963 63.85 -22.77 19.06
CA LEU A 963 63.32 -23.81 18.18
C LEU A 963 62.19 -23.28 17.27
N ASP A 964 61.27 -22.48 17.81
CA ASP A 964 60.20 -21.83 17.04
C ASP A 964 60.79 -21.00 15.89
N TRP A 965 61.83 -20.21 16.17
CA TRP A 965 62.47 -19.37 15.15
C TRP A 965 63.26 -20.17 14.11
N GLU A 966 63.91 -21.27 14.48
CA GLU A 966 64.53 -22.19 13.52
C GLU A 966 63.49 -22.78 12.56
N ASN A 967 62.29 -23.09 13.07
CA ASN A 967 61.18 -23.59 12.27
C ASN A 967 60.57 -22.50 11.35
N GLU A 968 60.47 -21.25 11.80
CA GLU A 968 59.95 -20.14 10.97
C GLU A 968 60.78 -19.93 9.68
N LYS A 969 62.11 -20.08 9.75
CA LYS A 969 62.99 -20.00 8.58
C LYS A 969 62.60 -21.00 7.49
N ASN A 970 62.13 -22.19 7.86
CA ASN A 970 61.71 -23.24 6.92
C ASN A 970 60.38 -22.90 6.21
N LYS A 971 59.60 -21.95 6.75
CA LYS A 971 58.35 -21.48 6.14
C LYS A 971 58.58 -20.50 4.98
N ILE A 972 59.80 -19.99 4.80
CA ILE A 972 60.19 -19.10 3.69
C ILE A 972 60.57 -19.96 2.47
N THR A 973 59.63 -20.08 1.53
CA THR A 973 59.72 -21.04 0.43
C THR A 973 59.93 -20.39 -0.93
N THR A 974 59.39 -19.18 -1.18
CA THR A 974 59.50 -18.52 -2.47
C THR A 974 60.95 -18.13 -2.78
N SER A 975 61.30 -18.09 -4.07
CA SER A 975 62.62 -17.61 -4.52
C SER A 975 62.86 -16.16 -4.07
N LEU A 976 61.81 -15.33 -4.12
CA LEU A 976 61.86 -13.94 -3.69
C LEU A 976 62.06 -13.81 -2.18
N GLY A 977 61.25 -14.48 -1.36
CA GLY A 977 61.39 -14.47 0.10
C GLY A 977 62.77 -14.95 0.57
N LYS A 978 63.29 -16.03 -0.03
CA LYS A 978 64.67 -16.52 0.25
C LYS A 978 65.74 -15.50 -0.11
N LYS A 979 65.58 -14.80 -1.24
CA LYS A 979 66.50 -13.73 -1.66
C LYS A 979 66.47 -12.58 -0.66
N ILE A 980 65.28 -12.13 -0.26
CA ILE A 980 65.10 -11.05 0.71
C ILE A 980 65.74 -11.42 2.06
N LEU A 981 65.44 -12.60 2.59
CA LEU A 981 66.04 -13.13 3.81
C LEU A 981 67.58 -13.10 3.72
N LYS A 982 68.15 -13.62 2.62
CA LYS A 982 69.61 -13.65 2.44
C LYS A 982 70.22 -12.25 2.44
N GLU A 983 69.60 -11.27 1.78
CA GLU A 983 70.10 -9.90 1.72
C GLU A 983 70.09 -9.21 3.10
N ILE A 984 69.01 -9.38 3.86
CA ILE A 984 68.85 -8.75 5.17
C ILE A 984 69.74 -9.41 6.25
N MET A 985 70.03 -10.70 6.10
CA MET A 985 70.79 -11.49 7.07
C MET A 985 72.30 -11.59 6.76
N LYS A 986 72.81 -10.94 5.70
CA LYS A 986 74.19 -11.09 5.18
C LYS A 986 75.34 -10.91 6.19
N GLU A 987 75.14 -10.17 7.28
CA GLU A 987 76.16 -9.91 8.32
C GLU A 987 75.83 -10.53 9.69
N LYS A 988 74.66 -11.15 9.83
CA LYS A 988 74.22 -11.83 11.04
C LYS A 988 74.44 -13.32 10.80
N ASN A 989 75.57 -13.89 11.24
CA ASN A 989 75.93 -15.29 11.00
C ASN A 989 74.72 -16.24 11.18
N VAL A 990 74.17 -16.69 10.04
CA VAL A 990 73.15 -17.75 9.93
C VAL A 990 73.82 -19.05 9.55
#